data_AF-A0A7S4T4K8-F1
#
_entry.id   AF-A0A7S4T4K8-F1
#
_cell.length_a   1.000
_cell.length_b   1.000
_cell.length_c   1.000
_cell.angle_alpha   90.00
_cell.angle_beta   90.00
_cell.angle_gamma   90.00
#
_symmetry.space_group_name_H-M   'P 1'
#
loop_
_entity.id
_entity.type
_entity.pdbx_description
1 polymer ?
#
loop_
_entity_poly.entity_id
_entity_poly.type
_entity_poly.pdbx_seq_one_letter_code
_entity_poly.pdbx_strand_id
1 'polypeptide(L)'
;MGNKVNTQSQIVVHGGLPSLISLALDSDTHLKRYAIMCLGNLAANESNHSPLLRQGAFKTLVDQAKHSNGDIKQYCAFAIANLASNSDVLNRLGKDGGINPLLSLAKMNNVHSQCLAITSLRRLALIPENRERLISSGILSILSDAGGSTEIEIQREFSACLCNLSLNVRCRADIVKTCIKELNRLLSSNDTDTVRQAMGALANITENQETHDTMQKSGTSNSTIALLQHSSMDIKREASRAIANLLGSKNQHCEVIRGGLVHLISLGVTSDPECQYNASLSFRKLSPNKDSHFTMINKGLPCLLFLLKAQNISTRKHAAGALRDLSGNDEYKMEFSKHGCIESLAALGGSRESELQTLAFASLRHLSLMSGLHSLMIECDIVEQAVRHISMAAEDLQCQIAGLFANLSESREHQTGMVKNGVVQAIVALARIENEEIQQDCARALANICANERNQVLIHHHGGLSCLIKLAQSKGDICQRYVAMGLQFLASNTEVRSAIIRENILPPFLELSKSTLLDFQRSSASSLASMSLNKENKSSILRKGGLKDILRLFSHPDLQVQRDAVFAAANLADSLDLHLDIVREGGIAAFLSIRSSTDVRVLRDLSRALSSLSLSDCAIDEMMNGDILKILFKLSRSSDIATQRRASLALCNLSSNGDKLKLLEEGVLKSLLFLSRFPDLEVERCASLAIAALSLGGNITNKVKIIEEGTHRQLAEMIQFPDNEIQRCAALALNGLLLGEHDEIKMRVFRETGSKSILSLISSNDEECVHSGIYMLGSLAENDEIRGALVEIGSIKWLVDKFKLGPIEIKRAAGYFFSLISESAEYHKDMANAGGLETVISLASLVDSECQEYGAFSLAFLASNREYQVPLVNMGAVRPLVSMMATNAESKHYAGMALLKLADNFENHITIAEEGGIQALLRLGRSRVTDEEVQYKAALTVGHLATNAVNQLPKQQVIDKGVGFAAGSWKKRSGVKKMQATEIAREFVNNSLQKSKETT
;
A
#
# COMPACT_ATOMS: atom_id res chain seq x y z
N MET A 1 -22.26 2.20 107.00
CA MET A 1 -23.48 1.53 106.49
C MET A 1 -23.69 1.67 104.96
N GLY A 2 -22.67 1.98 104.16
CA GLY A 2 -22.88 2.45 102.78
C GLY A 2 -22.72 1.44 101.63
N ASN A 3 -22.41 0.16 101.87
CA ASN A 3 -22.05 -0.78 100.79
C ASN A 3 -23.21 -1.67 100.30
N LYS A 4 -24.43 -1.47 100.77
CA LYS A 4 -25.61 -2.19 100.26
C LYS A 4 -26.35 -1.30 99.25
N VAL A 5 -26.47 -1.78 98.01
CA VAL A 5 -27.10 -1.07 96.87
C VAL A 5 -28.48 -0.50 97.25
N ASN A 6 -29.32 -1.28 97.93
CA ASN A 6 -30.63 -0.84 98.40
C ASN A 6 -30.55 0.31 99.41
N THR A 7 -29.57 0.30 100.33
CA THR A 7 -29.40 1.37 101.31
C THR A 7 -28.95 2.68 100.66
N GLN A 8 -28.09 2.60 99.63
CA GLN A 8 -27.64 3.76 98.87
C GLN A 8 -28.80 4.47 98.16
N SER A 9 -29.69 3.72 97.51
CA SER A 9 -30.87 4.29 96.85
C SER A 9 -31.87 4.90 97.85
N GLN A 10 -32.09 4.25 99.00
CA GLN A 10 -33.01 4.74 100.03
C GLN A 10 -32.56 6.07 100.66
N ILE A 11 -31.24 6.28 100.85
CA ILE A 11 -30.70 7.57 101.34
C ILE A 11 -31.06 8.71 100.37
N VAL A 12 -31.01 8.46 99.06
CA VAL A 12 -31.37 9.46 98.04
C VAL A 12 -32.88 9.68 98.00
N VAL A 13 -33.68 8.61 98.04
CA VAL A 13 -35.16 8.67 98.02
C VAL A 13 -35.72 9.41 99.23
N HIS A 14 -35.14 9.23 100.41
CA HIS A 14 -35.55 9.91 101.64
C HIS A 14 -34.95 11.31 101.84
N GLY A 15 -34.37 11.91 100.79
CA GLY A 15 -33.95 13.31 100.81
C GLY A 15 -32.62 13.57 101.53
N GLY A 16 -31.71 12.59 101.61
CA GLY A 16 -30.39 12.78 102.24
C GLY A 16 -29.39 13.61 101.42
N LEU A 17 -29.62 13.80 100.12
CA LEU A 17 -28.68 14.50 99.23
C LEU A 17 -28.48 15.99 99.58
N PRO A 18 -29.52 16.82 99.81
CA PRO A 18 -29.32 18.23 100.19
C PRO A 18 -28.47 18.40 101.45
N SER A 19 -28.68 17.56 102.46
CA SER A 19 -27.89 17.59 103.70
C SER A 19 -26.42 17.22 103.44
N LEU A 20 -26.17 16.18 102.64
CA LEU A 20 -24.81 15.78 102.26
C LEU A 20 -24.10 16.86 101.42
N ILE A 21 -24.81 17.54 100.52
CA ILE A 21 -24.29 18.66 99.74
C ILE A 21 -23.95 19.84 100.66
N SER A 22 -24.81 20.16 101.63
CA SER A 22 -24.56 21.22 102.61
C SER A 22 -23.31 20.91 103.45
N LEU A 23 -23.17 19.67 103.94
CA LEU A 23 -21.99 19.24 104.69
C LEU A 23 -20.71 19.22 103.84
N ALA A 24 -20.82 18.94 102.54
CA ALA A 24 -19.70 19.03 101.59
C ALA A 24 -19.23 20.49 101.35
N LEU A 25 -20.01 21.49 101.78
CA LEU A 25 -19.70 22.93 101.69
C LEU A 25 -19.41 23.57 103.06
N ASP A 26 -19.37 22.79 104.15
CA ASP A 26 -19.17 23.27 105.52
C ASP A 26 -17.81 24.00 105.70
N SER A 27 -17.53 24.64 106.83
CA SER A 27 -16.18 25.17 107.08
C SER A 27 -15.23 24.08 107.60
N ASP A 28 -15.74 23.03 108.26
CA ASP A 28 -14.95 21.93 108.79
C ASP A 28 -14.51 20.95 107.68
N THR A 29 -13.19 20.82 107.55
CA THR A 29 -12.54 19.93 106.57
C THR A 29 -12.85 18.44 106.85
N HIS A 30 -13.08 18.04 108.10
CA HIS A 30 -13.43 16.66 108.43
C HIS A 30 -14.85 16.32 107.99
N LEU A 31 -15.82 17.20 108.26
CA LEU A 31 -17.21 17.04 107.82
C LEU A 31 -17.30 17.02 106.29
N LYS A 32 -16.60 17.93 105.60
CA LYS A 32 -16.49 17.89 104.13
C LYS A 32 -15.99 16.55 103.62
N ARG A 33 -14.86 16.06 104.18
CA ARG A 33 -14.22 14.82 103.75
C ARG A 33 -15.18 13.64 103.84
N TYR A 34 -15.88 13.47 104.97
CA TYR A 34 -16.84 12.38 105.15
C TYR A 34 -18.11 12.55 104.31
N ALA A 35 -18.60 13.79 104.12
CA ALA A 35 -19.74 14.08 103.26
C ALA A 35 -19.44 13.74 101.80
N ILE A 36 -18.27 14.13 101.29
CA ILE A 36 -17.80 13.83 99.93
C ILE A 36 -17.57 12.33 99.75
N MET A 37 -16.97 11.66 100.74
CA MET A 37 -16.83 10.20 100.73
C MET A 37 -18.21 9.51 100.68
N CYS A 38 -19.20 10.01 101.42
CA CYS A 38 -20.57 9.51 101.37
C CYS A 38 -21.19 9.72 99.99
N LEU A 39 -21.06 10.91 99.38
CA LEU A 39 -21.49 11.18 98.01
C LEU A 39 -20.81 10.25 96.99
N GLY A 40 -19.53 9.94 97.16
CA GLY A 40 -18.81 8.97 96.32
C GLY A 40 -19.34 7.54 96.45
N ASN A 41 -19.70 7.11 97.66
CA ASN A 41 -20.35 5.82 97.88
C ASN A 41 -21.77 5.79 97.28
N LEU A 42 -22.53 6.88 97.36
CA LEU A 42 -23.83 6.99 96.70
C LEU A 42 -23.71 6.94 95.18
N ALA A 43 -22.65 7.56 94.63
CA ALA A 43 -22.33 7.52 93.20
C ALA A 43 -21.91 6.14 92.71
N ALA A 44 -21.54 5.19 93.58
CA ALA A 44 -21.24 3.81 93.16
C ALA A 44 -22.49 3.06 92.62
N ASN A 45 -23.70 3.57 92.89
CA ASN A 45 -24.95 3.03 92.38
C ASN A 45 -25.53 3.91 91.27
N GLU A 46 -25.67 3.33 90.08
CA GLU A 46 -26.13 4.00 88.87
C GLU A 46 -27.52 4.64 88.99
N SER A 47 -28.43 4.06 89.78
CA SER A 47 -29.77 4.62 90.02
C SER A 47 -29.75 6.01 90.69
N ASN A 48 -28.65 6.34 91.37
CA ASN A 48 -28.48 7.61 92.08
C ASN A 48 -27.88 8.71 91.20
N HIS A 49 -27.36 8.39 90.02
CA HIS A 49 -26.60 9.34 89.19
C HIS A 49 -27.45 10.52 88.74
N SER A 50 -28.64 10.26 88.18
CA SER A 50 -29.55 11.33 87.75
C SER A 50 -29.98 12.26 88.91
N PRO A 51 -30.39 11.76 90.10
CA PRO A 51 -30.60 12.59 91.29
C PRO A 51 -29.37 13.41 91.71
N LEU A 52 -28.17 12.80 91.76
CA LEU A 52 -26.92 13.48 92.13
C LEU A 52 -26.60 14.65 91.18
N LEU A 53 -26.84 14.48 89.88
CA LEU A 53 -26.64 15.55 88.89
C LEU A 53 -27.74 16.62 88.93
N ARG A 54 -29.00 16.25 89.19
CA ARG A 54 -30.13 17.21 89.24
C ARG A 54 -30.11 18.08 90.49
N GLN A 55 -29.71 17.54 91.63
CA GLN A 55 -29.71 18.25 92.92
C GLN A 55 -28.42 19.03 93.20
N GLY A 56 -27.49 19.11 92.24
CA GLY A 56 -26.28 19.94 92.34
C GLY A 56 -25.06 19.25 92.98
N ALA A 57 -25.16 17.98 93.40
CA ALA A 57 -24.04 17.26 94.00
C ALA A 57 -22.82 17.18 93.08
N PHE A 58 -23.02 16.97 91.77
CA PHE A 58 -21.93 16.95 90.80
C PHE A 58 -21.15 18.28 90.76
N LYS A 59 -21.86 19.42 90.76
CA LYS A 59 -21.22 20.74 90.78
C LYS A 59 -20.39 20.93 92.06
N THR A 60 -20.96 20.54 93.21
CA THR A 60 -20.24 20.54 94.49
C THR A 60 -18.99 19.68 94.44
N LEU A 61 -19.04 18.48 93.85
CA LEU A 61 -17.88 17.59 93.69
C LEU A 61 -16.79 18.23 92.80
N VAL A 62 -17.15 18.86 91.68
CA VAL A 62 -16.21 19.56 90.79
C VAL A 62 -15.57 20.76 91.48
N ASP A 63 -16.33 21.54 92.25
CA ASP A 63 -15.81 22.69 92.99
C ASP A 63 -14.87 22.26 94.12
N GLN A 64 -15.25 21.25 94.91
CA GLN A 64 -14.44 20.71 95.99
C GLN A 64 -13.21 19.92 95.48
N ALA A 65 -13.19 19.45 94.24
CA ALA A 65 -12.00 18.82 93.64
C ALA A 65 -10.80 19.79 93.51
N LYS A 66 -11.00 21.09 93.73
CA LYS A 66 -9.94 22.12 93.75
C LYS A 66 -9.39 22.39 95.16
N HIS A 67 -9.98 21.81 96.21
CA HIS A 67 -9.60 22.06 97.62
C HIS A 67 -8.14 21.70 97.89
N SER A 68 -7.43 22.40 98.78
CA SER A 68 -6.03 22.10 99.12
C SER A 68 -5.77 20.72 99.74
N ASN A 69 -6.80 20.01 100.22
CA ASN A 69 -6.67 18.75 100.94
C ASN A 69 -6.69 17.57 99.95
N GLY A 70 -5.65 16.74 99.97
CA GLY A 70 -5.49 15.62 99.04
C GLY A 70 -6.61 14.57 99.12
N ASP A 71 -7.10 14.25 100.31
CA ASP A 71 -8.19 13.28 100.50
C ASP A 71 -9.50 13.77 99.88
N ILE A 72 -9.82 15.06 100.08
CA ILE A 72 -11.03 15.67 99.52
C ILE A 72 -10.97 15.63 97.98
N LYS A 73 -9.83 16.01 97.38
CA LYS A 73 -9.63 15.93 95.93
C LYS A 73 -9.84 14.50 95.42
N GLN A 74 -9.24 13.53 96.10
CA GLN A 74 -9.29 12.12 95.71
C GLN A 74 -10.72 11.57 95.80
N TYR A 75 -11.44 11.82 96.90
CA TYR A 75 -12.83 11.37 97.04
C TYR A 75 -13.77 12.06 96.04
N CYS A 76 -13.57 13.35 95.73
CA CYS A 76 -14.31 14.01 94.65
C CYS A 76 -14.07 13.33 93.31
N ALA A 77 -12.80 13.08 92.95
CA ALA A 77 -12.48 12.44 91.69
C ALA A 77 -13.00 10.99 91.62
N PHE A 78 -12.96 10.24 92.73
CA PHE A 78 -13.53 8.90 92.83
C PHE A 78 -15.06 8.92 92.65
N ALA A 79 -15.76 9.88 93.27
CA ALA A 79 -17.19 10.06 93.08
C ALA A 79 -17.53 10.37 91.61
N ILE A 80 -16.74 11.24 90.96
CA ILE A 80 -16.91 11.57 89.54
C ILE A 80 -16.61 10.36 88.64
N ALA A 81 -15.60 9.55 88.96
CA ALA A 81 -15.29 8.32 88.25
C ALA A 81 -16.43 7.30 88.33
N ASN A 82 -17.07 7.17 89.50
CA ASN A 82 -18.25 6.33 89.67
C ASN A 82 -19.44 6.84 88.84
N LEU A 83 -19.66 8.16 88.79
CA LEU A 83 -20.70 8.75 87.92
C LEU A 83 -20.44 8.45 86.43
N ALA A 84 -19.18 8.34 86.02
CA ALA A 84 -18.81 8.04 84.64
C ALA A 84 -19.11 6.58 84.22
N SER A 85 -19.64 5.72 85.09
CA SER A 85 -20.12 4.38 84.69
C SER A 85 -21.45 4.40 83.94
N ASN A 86 -22.23 5.47 84.08
CA ASN A 86 -23.51 5.63 83.40
C ASN A 86 -23.33 6.38 82.08
N SER A 87 -23.77 5.76 80.98
CA SER A 87 -23.66 6.33 79.63
C SER A 87 -24.44 7.62 79.44
N ASP A 88 -25.58 7.78 80.12
CA ASP A 88 -26.53 8.87 79.90
C ASP A 88 -26.01 10.20 80.42
N VAL A 89 -25.04 10.18 81.34
CA VAL A 89 -24.50 11.38 81.98
C VAL A 89 -23.16 11.83 81.41
N LEU A 90 -22.50 11.03 80.56
CA LEU A 90 -21.11 11.27 80.11
C LEU A 90 -20.89 12.64 79.45
N ASN A 91 -21.79 13.07 78.56
CA ASN A 91 -21.65 14.39 77.91
C ASN A 91 -21.74 15.52 78.95
N ARG A 92 -22.66 15.38 79.91
CA ARG A 92 -22.85 16.36 80.97
C ARG A 92 -21.66 16.41 81.93
N LEU A 93 -21.13 15.25 82.33
CA LEU A 93 -19.91 15.19 83.16
C LEU A 93 -18.73 15.90 82.47
N GLY A 94 -18.54 15.68 81.17
CA GLY A 94 -17.49 16.35 80.42
C GLY A 94 -17.70 17.86 80.26
N LYS A 95 -18.95 18.29 79.99
CA LYS A 95 -19.33 19.70 79.84
C LYS A 95 -19.21 20.49 81.15
N ASP A 96 -19.65 19.90 82.25
CA ASP A 96 -19.81 20.57 83.54
C ASP A 96 -18.52 20.48 84.40
N GLY A 97 -17.36 20.18 83.80
CA GLY A 97 -16.04 20.29 84.45
C GLY A 97 -15.47 19.02 85.09
N GLY A 98 -16.03 17.85 84.83
CA GLY A 98 -15.61 16.57 85.41
C GLY A 98 -14.25 16.02 84.91
N ILE A 99 -13.70 16.56 83.81
CA ILE A 99 -12.45 16.07 83.20
C ILE A 99 -11.23 16.33 84.10
N ASN A 100 -11.05 17.56 84.60
CA ASN A 100 -9.85 17.95 85.37
C ASN A 100 -9.68 17.15 86.69
N PRO A 101 -10.74 16.88 87.47
CA PRO A 101 -10.64 15.97 88.62
C PRO A 101 -10.17 14.56 88.25
N LEU A 102 -10.66 14.01 87.14
CA LEU A 102 -10.26 12.69 86.65
C LEU A 102 -8.79 12.69 86.18
N LEU A 103 -8.34 13.73 85.47
CA LEU A 103 -6.93 13.88 85.10
C LEU A 103 -6.01 13.97 86.32
N SER A 104 -6.46 14.63 87.38
CA SER A 104 -5.72 14.73 88.64
C SER A 104 -5.60 13.36 89.34
N LEU A 105 -6.68 12.57 89.32
CA LEU A 105 -6.70 11.20 89.85
C LEU A 105 -5.78 10.28 89.05
N ALA A 106 -5.71 10.45 87.72
CA ALA A 106 -4.84 9.68 86.84
C ALA A 106 -3.33 9.92 87.06
N LYS A 107 -2.94 11.04 87.72
CA LYS A 107 -1.55 11.36 88.07
C LYS A 107 -1.11 10.77 89.42
N MET A 108 -2.01 10.13 90.18
CA MET A 108 -1.67 9.60 91.49
C MET A 108 -0.83 8.31 91.37
N ASN A 109 0.13 8.11 92.28
CA ASN A 109 1.03 6.94 92.33
C ASN A 109 0.35 5.65 92.82
N ASN A 110 -0.89 5.38 92.39
CA ASN A 110 -1.65 4.18 92.72
C ASN A 110 -2.28 3.62 91.44
N VAL A 111 -1.88 2.39 91.09
CA VAL A 111 -2.36 1.65 89.91
C VAL A 111 -3.88 1.60 89.83
N HIS A 112 -4.56 1.33 90.95
CA HIS A 112 -6.03 1.24 90.97
C HIS A 112 -6.70 2.58 90.68
N SER A 113 -6.22 3.66 91.32
CA SER A 113 -6.73 5.02 91.09
C SER A 113 -6.47 5.48 89.66
N GLN A 114 -5.28 5.19 89.13
CA GLN A 114 -4.90 5.54 87.76
C GLN A 114 -5.75 4.78 86.73
N CYS A 115 -5.91 3.47 86.90
CA CYS A 115 -6.74 2.63 86.04
C CYS A 115 -8.21 3.09 86.04
N LEU A 116 -8.79 3.35 87.23
CA LEU A 116 -10.16 3.86 87.37
C LEU A 116 -10.34 5.22 86.69
N ALA A 117 -9.37 6.12 86.85
CA ALA A 117 -9.40 7.44 86.22
C ALA A 117 -9.34 7.34 84.70
N ILE A 118 -8.41 6.56 84.14
CA ILE A 118 -8.28 6.38 82.68
C ILE A 118 -9.51 5.67 82.13
N THR A 119 -10.07 4.68 82.84
CA THR A 119 -11.34 4.03 82.46
C THR A 119 -12.47 5.04 82.34
N SER A 120 -12.57 5.97 83.30
CA SER A 120 -13.58 7.03 83.30
C SER A 120 -13.37 8.02 82.16
N LEU A 121 -12.12 8.40 81.88
CA LEU A 121 -11.75 9.25 80.75
C LEU A 121 -12.01 8.57 79.40
N ARG A 122 -11.75 7.27 79.27
CA ARG A 122 -12.08 6.45 78.10
C ARG A 122 -13.58 6.44 77.83
N ARG A 123 -14.39 6.28 78.87
CA ARG A 123 -15.86 6.33 78.76
C ARG A 123 -16.31 7.72 78.30
N LEU A 124 -15.77 8.79 78.88
CA LEU A 124 -16.04 10.15 78.41
C LEU A 124 -15.68 10.34 76.93
N ALA A 125 -14.60 9.72 76.45
CA ALA A 125 -14.17 9.78 75.05
C ALA A 125 -15.11 9.05 74.06
N LEU A 126 -16.04 8.22 74.53
CA LEU A 126 -17.09 7.65 73.67
C LEU A 126 -17.97 8.74 73.07
N ILE A 127 -18.19 9.82 73.82
CA ILE A 127 -19.00 10.98 73.41
C ILE A 127 -18.16 11.91 72.52
N PRO A 128 -18.57 12.16 71.25
CA PRO A 128 -17.82 13.01 70.31
C PRO A 128 -17.47 14.40 70.86
N GLU A 129 -18.40 15.08 71.53
CA GLU A 129 -18.23 16.43 72.09
C GLU A 129 -17.18 16.48 73.20
N ASN A 130 -16.94 15.36 73.87
CA ASN A 130 -15.94 15.27 74.94
C ASN A 130 -14.52 15.04 74.41
N ARG A 131 -14.34 14.50 73.19
CA ARG A 131 -13.01 14.19 72.65
C ARG A 131 -12.13 15.44 72.56
N GLU A 132 -12.66 16.52 72.00
CA GLU A 132 -11.93 17.80 71.94
C GLU A 132 -11.67 18.36 73.36
N ARG A 133 -12.67 18.32 74.24
CA ARG A 133 -12.54 18.78 75.64
C ARG A 133 -11.42 18.04 76.37
N LEU A 134 -11.31 16.73 76.18
CA LEU A 134 -10.28 15.88 76.79
C LEU A 134 -8.89 16.28 76.28
N ILE A 135 -8.72 16.47 74.97
CA ILE A 135 -7.45 16.92 74.37
C ILE A 135 -7.06 18.31 74.88
N SER A 136 -7.98 19.29 74.85
CA SER A 136 -7.73 20.65 75.35
C SER A 136 -7.43 20.71 76.85
N SER A 137 -7.88 19.72 77.63
CA SER A 137 -7.58 19.60 79.06
C SER A 137 -6.22 18.94 79.35
N GLY A 138 -5.48 18.51 78.32
CA GLY A 138 -4.13 17.93 78.46
C GLY A 138 -4.09 16.43 78.71
N ILE A 139 -5.12 15.67 78.30
CA ILE A 139 -5.18 14.21 78.49
C ILE A 139 -3.99 13.46 77.87
N LEU A 140 -3.46 13.94 76.74
CA LEU A 140 -2.42 13.21 75.98
C LEU A 140 -1.12 13.01 76.76
N SER A 141 -0.75 13.96 77.61
CA SER A 141 0.42 13.80 78.50
C SER A 141 0.20 12.66 79.48
N ILE A 142 -1.01 12.56 80.05
CA ILE A 142 -1.36 11.50 81.01
C ILE A 142 -1.39 10.14 80.32
N LEU A 143 -1.91 10.11 79.10
CA LEU A 143 -1.93 8.90 78.30
C LEU A 143 -0.51 8.49 77.91
N SER A 144 0.37 9.41 77.50
CA SER A 144 1.78 9.09 77.22
C SER A 144 2.46 8.44 78.44
N ASP A 145 2.26 8.98 79.65
CA ASP A 145 2.77 8.37 80.88
C ASP A 145 2.17 6.96 81.12
N ALA A 146 0.85 6.82 80.96
CA ALA A 146 0.15 5.55 81.11
C ALA A 146 0.61 4.49 80.09
N GLY A 147 0.89 4.90 78.85
CA GLY A 147 1.42 4.07 77.79
C GLY A 147 2.83 3.56 78.06
N GLY A 148 3.59 4.21 78.95
CA GLY A 148 4.89 3.77 79.45
C GLY A 148 4.84 2.80 80.65
N SER A 149 3.65 2.56 81.22
CA SER A 149 3.48 1.70 82.40
C SER A 149 3.88 0.24 82.12
N THR A 150 4.29 -0.49 83.16
CA THR A 150 4.51 -1.95 83.14
C THR A 150 3.23 -2.75 83.35
N GLU A 151 2.16 -2.12 83.87
CA GLU A 151 0.90 -2.77 84.22
C GLU A 151 -0.01 -2.94 83.00
N ILE A 152 -0.41 -4.19 82.71
CA ILE A 152 -1.24 -4.52 81.53
C ILE A 152 -2.60 -3.81 81.59
N GLU A 153 -3.22 -3.69 82.77
CA GLU A 153 -4.51 -3.01 82.93
C GLU A 153 -4.44 -1.53 82.50
N ILE A 154 -3.35 -0.84 82.87
CA ILE A 154 -3.14 0.56 82.48
C ILE A 154 -2.86 0.67 80.98
N GLN A 155 -2.06 -0.25 80.41
CA GLN A 155 -1.78 -0.28 78.97
C GLN A 155 -3.04 -0.53 78.13
N ARG A 156 -3.94 -1.41 78.60
CA ARG A 156 -5.24 -1.66 77.95
C ARG A 156 -6.12 -0.41 77.96
N GLU A 157 -6.25 0.23 79.12
CA GLU A 157 -7.06 1.44 79.26
C GLU A 157 -6.47 2.62 78.48
N PHE A 158 -5.14 2.76 78.43
CA PHE A 158 -4.45 3.70 77.54
C PHE A 158 -4.83 3.48 76.08
N SER A 159 -4.65 2.26 75.58
CA SER A 159 -4.86 1.93 74.17
C SER A 159 -6.32 2.11 73.77
N ALA A 160 -7.25 1.68 74.63
CA ALA A 160 -8.68 1.82 74.40
C ALA A 160 -9.16 3.29 74.50
N CYS A 161 -8.58 4.09 75.40
CA CYS A 161 -8.85 5.53 75.46
C CYS A 161 -8.36 6.25 74.21
N LEU A 162 -7.13 5.95 73.75
CA LEU A 162 -6.60 6.51 72.50
C LEU A 162 -7.41 6.08 71.28
N CYS A 163 -7.87 4.83 71.24
CA CYS A 163 -8.75 4.35 70.17
C CYS A 163 -10.02 5.21 70.06
N ASN A 164 -10.69 5.48 71.18
CA ASN A 164 -11.85 6.37 71.19
C ASN A 164 -11.53 7.82 70.80
N LEU A 165 -10.41 8.37 71.27
CA LEU A 165 -9.98 9.74 70.93
C LEU A 165 -9.63 9.87 69.44
N SER A 166 -8.99 8.85 68.86
CA SER A 166 -8.55 8.82 67.46
C SER A 166 -9.69 8.85 66.43
N LEU A 167 -10.92 8.54 66.85
CA LEU A 167 -12.12 8.68 66.04
C LEU A 167 -12.42 10.14 65.69
N ASN A 168 -11.87 11.12 66.43
CA ASN A 168 -11.93 12.52 66.04
C ASN A 168 -10.72 12.91 65.18
N VAL A 169 -10.99 13.26 63.92
CA VAL A 169 -9.97 13.65 62.92
C VAL A 169 -9.05 14.76 63.42
N ARG A 170 -9.60 15.77 64.12
CA ARG A 170 -8.85 16.94 64.61
C ARG A 170 -7.81 16.60 65.67
N CYS A 171 -8.00 15.48 66.38
CA CYS A 171 -7.13 15.07 67.48
C CYS A 171 -5.96 14.18 67.02
N ARG A 172 -6.02 13.64 65.79
CA ARG A 172 -5.07 12.62 65.30
C ARG A 172 -3.62 13.13 65.24
N ALA A 173 -3.41 14.37 64.81
CA ALA A 173 -2.08 14.97 64.74
C ALA A 173 -1.45 15.15 66.13
N ASP A 174 -2.22 15.64 67.10
CA ASP A 174 -1.78 15.79 68.48
C ASP A 174 -1.47 14.44 69.13
N ILE A 175 -2.32 13.42 68.90
CA ILE A 175 -2.10 12.06 69.38
C ILE A 175 -0.77 11.51 68.87
N VAL A 176 -0.47 11.67 67.57
CA VAL A 176 0.79 11.18 66.99
C VAL A 176 1.99 11.92 67.55
N LYS A 177 1.90 13.24 67.70
CA LYS A 177 2.99 14.04 68.25
C LYS A 177 3.37 13.62 69.67
N THR A 178 2.40 13.22 70.49
CA THR A 178 2.61 12.94 71.91
C THR A 178 2.73 11.45 72.24
N CYS A 179 1.98 10.56 71.59
CA CYS A 179 1.80 9.17 72.04
C CYS A 179 2.26 8.10 71.03
N ILE A 180 2.84 8.45 69.88
CA ILE A 180 3.19 7.47 68.83
C ILE A 180 4.25 6.45 69.29
N LYS A 181 5.19 6.87 70.14
CA LYS A 181 6.25 5.99 70.64
C LYS A 181 5.68 4.90 71.52
N GLU A 182 4.80 5.26 72.45
CA GLU A 182 4.14 4.32 73.34
C GLU A 182 3.18 3.43 72.55
N LEU A 183 2.45 3.99 71.58
CA LEU A 183 1.56 3.22 70.72
C LEU A 183 2.34 2.14 69.94
N ASN A 184 3.45 2.51 69.28
CA ASN A 184 4.31 1.57 68.55
C ASN A 184 4.91 0.49 69.46
N ARG A 185 5.30 0.84 70.70
CA ARG A 185 5.78 -0.12 71.69
C ARG A 185 4.72 -1.16 72.05
N LEU A 186 3.47 -0.71 72.24
CA LEU A 186 2.36 -1.59 72.64
C LEU A 186 1.86 -2.50 71.51
N LEU A 187 2.21 -2.24 70.25
CA LEU A 187 1.97 -3.17 69.14
C LEU A 187 2.70 -4.50 69.32
N SER A 188 3.80 -4.51 70.06
CA SER A 188 4.58 -5.71 70.40
C SER A 188 4.22 -6.30 71.77
N SER A 189 3.09 -5.91 72.37
CA SER A 189 2.64 -6.45 73.65
C SER A 189 2.21 -7.92 73.54
N ASN A 190 2.41 -8.69 74.61
CA ASN A 190 1.91 -10.06 74.71
C ASN A 190 0.39 -10.11 74.97
N ASP A 191 -0.22 -8.98 75.32
CA ASP A 191 -1.65 -8.88 75.58
C ASP A 191 -2.43 -8.55 74.30
N THR A 192 -3.22 -9.50 73.81
CA THR A 192 -3.96 -9.37 72.54
C THR A 192 -4.96 -8.21 72.55
N ASP A 193 -5.61 -7.93 73.69
CA ASP A 193 -6.56 -6.81 73.78
C ASP A 193 -5.86 -5.44 73.68
N THR A 194 -4.69 -5.31 74.32
CA THR A 194 -3.85 -4.12 74.19
C THR A 194 -3.44 -3.91 72.73
N VAL A 195 -2.91 -4.95 72.06
CA VAL A 195 -2.50 -4.86 70.65
C VAL A 195 -3.69 -4.50 69.75
N ARG A 196 -4.86 -5.12 69.97
CA ARG A 196 -6.07 -4.84 69.19
C ARG A 196 -6.52 -3.39 69.32
N GLN A 197 -6.54 -2.84 70.53
CA GLN A 197 -6.93 -1.45 70.76
C GLN A 197 -5.89 -0.45 70.25
N ALA A 198 -4.60 -0.76 70.44
CA ALA A 198 -3.51 0.07 69.94
C ALA A 198 -3.51 0.10 68.40
N MET A 199 -3.74 -1.05 67.74
CA MET A 199 -3.90 -1.11 66.29
C MET A 199 -5.14 -0.41 65.79
N GLY A 200 -6.29 -0.53 66.47
CA GLY A 200 -7.50 0.21 66.11
C GLY A 200 -7.28 1.72 66.19
N ALA A 201 -6.62 2.19 67.24
CA ALA A 201 -6.21 3.59 67.37
C ALA A 201 -5.30 4.00 66.21
N LEU A 202 -4.27 3.21 65.90
CA LEU A 202 -3.34 3.49 64.82
C LEU A 202 -4.05 3.56 63.47
N ALA A 203 -4.91 2.59 63.16
CA ALA A 203 -5.63 2.51 61.90
C ALA A 203 -6.57 3.72 61.71
N ASN A 204 -7.23 4.20 62.77
CA ASN A 204 -7.99 5.46 62.73
C ASN A 204 -7.09 6.68 62.46
N ILE A 205 -5.92 6.74 63.09
CA ILE A 205 -4.99 7.86 62.92
C ILE A 205 -4.46 7.91 61.48
N THR A 206 -4.11 6.76 60.89
CA THR A 206 -3.59 6.66 59.51
C THR A 206 -4.58 7.11 58.44
N GLU A 207 -5.87 7.27 58.73
CA GLU A 207 -6.79 7.90 57.76
C GLU A 207 -6.45 9.38 57.51
N ASN A 208 -5.73 10.05 58.43
CA ASN A 208 -5.27 11.42 58.24
C ASN A 208 -3.84 11.43 57.66
N GLN A 209 -3.72 11.82 56.40
CA GLN A 209 -2.45 11.83 55.66
C GLN A 209 -1.37 12.74 56.27
N GLU A 210 -1.74 13.80 56.99
CA GLU A 210 -0.79 14.69 57.69
C GLU A 210 0.06 13.94 58.73
N THR A 211 -0.46 12.81 59.25
CA THR A 211 0.22 12.03 60.27
C THR A 211 1.33 11.12 59.74
N HIS A 212 1.32 10.83 58.44
CA HIS A 212 2.14 9.77 57.83
C HIS A 212 3.65 10.02 57.97
N ASP A 213 4.10 11.27 57.82
CA ASP A 213 5.52 11.61 57.89
C ASP A 213 6.10 11.41 59.29
N THR A 214 5.36 11.80 60.33
CA THR A 214 5.76 11.56 61.72
C THR A 214 5.72 10.07 62.05
N MET A 215 4.74 9.35 61.52
CA MET A 215 4.65 7.90 61.70
C MET A 215 5.81 7.16 61.03
N GLN A 216 6.24 7.59 59.85
CA GLN A 216 7.39 7.01 59.16
C GLN A 216 8.65 7.13 60.01
N LYS A 217 8.95 8.34 60.48
CA LYS A 217 10.12 8.64 61.32
C LYS A 217 10.11 7.85 62.63
N SER A 218 8.94 7.42 63.08
CA SER A 218 8.76 6.66 64.32
C SER A 218 8.78 5.13 64.13
N GLY A 219 9.02 4.62 62.90
CA GLY A 219 9.08 3.18 62.63
C GLY A 219 7.72 2.46 62.66
N THR A 220 6.64 3.21 62.46
CA THR A 220 5.26 2.71 62.59
C THR A 220 4.92 1.64 61.55
N SER A 221 5.38 1.81 60.31
CA SER A 221 5.10 0.88 59.21
C SER A 221 5.66 -0.52 59.51
N ASN A 222 6.90 -0.61 60.01
CA ASN A 222 7.52 -1.90 60.35
C ASN A 222 6.75 -2.65 61.45
N SER A 223 6.33 -1.91 62.49
CA SER A 223 5.53 -2.46 63.59
C SER A 223 4.17 -2.95 63.10
N THR A 224 3.55 -2.21 62.18
CA THR A 224 2.27 -2.58 61.56
C THR A 224 2.41 -3.78 60.63
N ILE A 225 3.49 -3.85 59.83
CA ILE A 225 3.77 -4.98 58.92
C ILE A 225 3.90 -6.29 59.70
N ALA A 226 4.58 -6.27 60.86
CA ALA A 226 4.72 -7.46 61.70
C ALA A 226 3.36 -8.03 62.15
N LEU A 227 2.37 -7.16 62.38
CA LEU A 227 1.03 -7.55 62.82
C LEU A 227 0.12 -8.09 61.72
N LEU A 228 0.50 -7.99 60.44
CA LEU A 228 -0.21 -8.65 59.34
C LEU A 228 -0.22 -10.18 59.47
N GLN A 229 0.73 -10.75 60.22
CA GLN A 229 0.83 -12.18 60.49
C GLN A 229 0.25 -12.60 61.84
N HIS A 230 -0.35 -11.68 62.61
CA HIS A 230 -0.84 -11.98 63.95
C HIS A 230 -1.91 -13.08 63.97
N SER A 231 -1.99 -13.87 65.04
CA SER A 231 -2.95 -14.99 65.15
C SER A 231 -4.42 -14.52 65.11
N SER A 232 -4.74 -13.41 65.77
CA SER A 232 -6.07 -12.79 65.77
C SER A 232 -6.42 -12.11 64.44
N MET A 233 -7.61 -12.42 63.92
CA MET A 233 -8.14 -11.82 62.69
C MET A 233 -8.49 -10.33 62.86
N ASP A 234 -8.98 -9.92 64.03
CA ASP A 234 -9.31 -8.51 64.27
C ASP A 234 -8.07 -7.62 64.19
N ILE A 235 -6.93 -8.10 64.70
CA ILE A 235 -5.65 -7.39 64.59
C ILE A 235 -5.19 -7.34 63.13
N LYS A 236 -5.37 -8.42 62.36
CA LYS A 236 -5.05 -8.44 60.92
C LYS A 236 -5.91 -7.46 60.12
N ARG A 237 -7.20 -7.33 60.44
CA ARG A 237 -8.11 -6.35 59.82
C ARG A 237 -7.60 -4.93 60.06
N GLU A 238 -7.34 -4.56 61.32
CA GLU A 238 -6.84 -3.23 61.65
C GLU A 238 -5.44 -2.96 61.09
N ALA A 239 -4.53 -3.93 61.12
CA ALA A 239 -3.19 -3.80 60.55
C ALA A 239 -3.23 -3.63 59.03
N SER A 240 -4.02 -4.44 58.32
CA SER A 240 -4.19 -4.29 56.87
C SER A 240 -4.85 -2.97 56.49
N ARG A 241 -5.82 -2.50 57.28
CA ARG A 241 -6.46 -1.18 57.11
C ARG A 241 -5.45 -0.04 57.30
N ALA A 242 -4.64 -0.10 58.35
CA ALA A 242 -3.57 0.87 58.62
C ALA A 242 -2.54 0.91 57.48
N ILE A 243 -2.09 -0.24 56.97
CA ILE A 243 -1.17 -0.29 55.82
C ILE A 243 -1.83 0.30 54.57
N ALA A 244 -3.06 -0.08 54.26
CA ALA A 244 -3.78 0.45 53.10
C ALA A 244 -3.91 1.98 53.18
N ASN A 245 -4.14 2.54 54.37
CA ASN A 245 -4.18 3.98 54.61
C ASN A 245 -2.81 4.65 54.43
N LEU A 246 -1.76 4.11 55.07
CA LEU A 246 -0.38 4.61 54.97
C LEU A 246 0.13 4.67 53.53
N LEU A 247 -0.24 3.69 52.69
CA LEU A 247 0.05 3.67 51.26
C LEU A 247 -0.59 4.82 50.46
N GLY A 248 -1.41 5.67 51.10
CA GLY A 248 -1.79 6.96 50.52
C GLY A 248 -0.60 7.91 50.34
N SER A 249 0.50 7.71 51.06
CA SER A 249 1.72 8.51 50.94
C SER A 249 2.87 7.70 50.34
N LYS A 250 3.46 8.22 49.24
CA LYS A 250 4.51 7.55 48.47
C LYS A 250 5.76 7.19 49.29
N ASN A 251 6.10 7.98 50.31
CA ASN A 251 7.23 7.72 51.20
C ASN A 251 7.10 6.39 51.96
N GLN A 252 5.88 5.89 52.18
CA GLN A 252 5.65 4.61 52.86
C GLN A 252 5.84 3.39 51.95
N HIS A 253 5.85 3.57 50.63
CA HIS A 253 5.84 2.44 49.70
C HIS A 253 7.08 1.55 49.86
N CYS A 254 8.26 2.15 50.09
CA CYS A 254 9.52 1.41 50.19
C CYS A 254 9.50 0.34 51.31
N GLU A 255 9.03 0.70 52.51
CA GLU A 255 8.97 -0.21 53.66
C GLU A 255 7.96 -1.35 53.42
N VAL A 256 6.79 -1.01 52.89
CA VAL A 256 5.75 -2.01 52.57
C VAL A 256 6.19 -2.92 51.43
N ILE A 257 6.91 -2.42 50.42
CA ILE A 257 7.42 -3.25 49.32
C ILE A 257 8.46 -4.24 49.83
N ARG A 258 9.37 -3.80 50.72
CA ARG A 258 10.48 -4.63 51.22
C ARG A 258 10.02 -5.78 52.13
N GLY A 259 8.98 -5.58 52.93
CA GLY A 259 8.57 -6.58 53.94
C GLY A 259 7.06 -6.80 54.10
N GLY A 260 6.21 -5.90 53.60
CA GLY A 260 4.75 -5.97 53.75
C GLY A 260 4.04 -6.73 52.62
N LEU A 261 4.52 -6.61 51.38
CA LEU A 261 3.84 -7.14 50.19
C LEU A 261 3.52 -8.65 50.29
N VAL A 262 4.47 -9.47 50.76
CA VAL A 262 4.27 -10.92 50.89
C VAL A 262 3.15 -11.25 51.89
N HIS A 263 3.02 -10.46 52.95
CA HIS A 263 1.96 -10.62 53.95
C HIS A 263 0.61 -10.11 53.43
N LEU A 264 0.59 -9.04 52.63
CA LEU A 264 -0.62 -8.60 51.96
C LEU A 264 -1.12 -9.67 50.96
N ILE A 265 -0.21 -10.35 50.26
CA ILE A 265 -0.53 -11.49 49.38
C ILE A 265 -1.19 -12.62 50.15
N SER A 266 -0.67 -13.01 51.33
CA SER A 266 -1.29 -14.05 52.14
C SER A 266 -2.63 -13.64 52.73
N LEU A 267 -2.82 -12.37 53.09
CA LEU A 267 -4.11 -11.85 53.56
C LEU A 267 -5.17 -11.80 52.45
N GLY A 268 -4.80 -11.45 51.23
CA GLY A 268 -5.74 -11.36 50.11
C GLY A 268 -6.37 -12.70 49.70
N VAL A 269 -5.73 -13.83 50.02
CA VAL A 269 -6.29 -15.18 49.76
C VAL A 269 -7.11 -15.74 50.93
N THR A 270 -7.25 -15.01 52.03
CA THR A 270 -8.10 -15.42 53.15
C THR A 270 -9.58 -15.33 52.78
N SER A 271 -10.46 -15.95 53.57
CA SER A 271 -11.91 -15.83 53.42
C SER A 271 -12.50 -14.56 54.05
N ASP A 272 -11.67 -13.71 54.66
CA ASP A 272 -12.14 -12.50 55.37
C ASP A 272 -12.35 -11.33 54.40
N PRO A 273 -13.58 -10.79 54.27
CA PRO A 273 -13.87 -9.74 53.28
C PRO A 273 -13.12 -8.43 53.51
N GLU A 274 -12.84 -8.06 54.77
CA GLU A 274 -12.13 -6.82 55.11
C GLU A 274 -10.65 -6.94 54.78
N CYS A 275 -10.01 -8.06 55.13
CA CYS A 275 -8.63 -8.33 54.72
C CYS A 275 -8.49 -8.38 53.19
N GLN A 276 -9.42 -9.03 52.49
CA GLN A 276 -9.44 -9.03 51.02
C GLN A 276 -9.53 -7.61 50.45
N TYR A 277 -10.45 -6.78 50.98
CA TYR A 277 -10.61 -5.40 50.57
C TYR A 277 -9.34 -4.57 50.81
N ASN A 278 -8.77 -4.64 52.00
CA ASN A 278 -7.57 -3.87 52.37
C ASN A 278 -6.33 -4.34 51.59
N ALA A 279 -6.16 -5.64 51.37
CA ALA A 279 -5.08 -6.18 50.54
C ALA A 279 -5.22 -5.70 49.09
N SER A 280 -6.42 -5.78 48.51
CA SER A 280 -6.70 -5.32 47.15
C SER A 280 -6.47 -3.80 46.98
N LEU A 281 -6.92 -3.00 47.95
CA LEU A 281 -6.67 -1.55 47.99
C LEU A 281 -5.16 -1.25 48.10
N SER A 282 -4.43 -2.02 48.89
CA SER A 282 -2.98 -1.89 49.02
C SER A 282 -2.28 -2.21 47.69
N PHE A 283 -2.69 -3.28 47.01
CA PHE A 283 -2.19 -3.61 45.67
C PHE A 283 -2.47 -2.50 44.66
N ARG A 284 -3.68 -1.94 44.66
CA ARG A 284 -4.05 -0.81 43.79
C ARG A 284 -3.18 0.43 44.01
N LYS A 285 -2.77 0.70 45.25
CA LYS A 285 -1.90 1.84 45.60
C LYS A 285 -0.43 1.58 45.29
N LEU A 286 0.01 0.33 45.37
CA LEU A 286 1.38 -0.07 45.07
C LEU A 286 1.64 -0.29 43.57
N SER A 287 0.63 -0.72 42.80
CA SER A 287 0.76 -1.07 41.39
C SER A 287 1.26 0.04 40.45
N PRO A 288 1.15 1.35 40.74
CA PRO A 288 1.82 2.37 39.94
C PRO A 288 3.33 2.49 40.24
N ASN A 289 3.80 1.95 41.36
CA ASN A 289 5.22 1.97 41.74
C ASN A 289 5.94 0.74 41.16
N LYS A 290 6.85 0.98 40.22
CA LYS A 290 7.64 -0.06 39.53
C LYS A 290 8.43 -0.97 40.48
N ASP A 291 8.87 -0.47 41.63
CA ASP A 291 9.60 -1.28 42.62
C ASP A 291 8.75 -2.43 43.20
N SER A 292 7.42 -2.30 43.15
CA SER A 292 6.49 -3.35 43.60
C SER A 292 6.29 -4.45 42.56
N HIS A 293 6.56 -4.17 41.27
CA HIS A 293 6.14 -5.01 40.16
C HIS A 293 6.75 -6.40 40.21
N PHE A 294 8.04 -6.52 40.54
CA PHE A 294 8.71 -7.82 40.62
C PHE A 294 7.99 -8.78 41.58
N THR A 295 7.69 -8.34 42.80
CA THR A 295 7.02 -9.17 43.80
C THR A 295 5.55 -9.38 43.47
N MET A 296 4.84 -8.32 43.05
CA MET A 296 3.42 -8.41 42.72
C MET A 296 3.15 -9.30 41.51
N ILE A 297 4.04 -9.31 40.51
CA ILE A 297 3.86 -10.12 39.31
C ILE A 297 4.27 -11.58 39.57
N ASN A 298 5.47 -11.82 40.12
CA ASN A 298 5.98 -13.19 40.30
C ASN A 298 5.30 -13.96 41.45
N LYS A 299 4.76 -13.27 42.47
CA LYS A 299 4.13 -13.91 43.65
C LYS A 299 2.71 -13.45 43.90
N GLY A 300 2.36 -12.23 43.50
CA GLY A 300 1.07 -11.61 43.79
C GLY A 300 -0.03 -11.91 42.77
N LEU A 301 0.29 -12.27 41.52
CA LEU A 301 -0.71 -12.51 40.48
C LEU A 301 -1.78 -13.54 40.89
N PRO A 302 -1.44 -14.74 41.41
CA PRO A 302 -2.46 -15.69 41.85
C PRO A 302 -3.44 -15.10 42.88
N CYS A 303 -2.95 -14.25 43.79
CA CYS A 303 -3.80 -13.57 44.77
C CYS A 303 -4.69 -12.51 44.11
N LEU A 304 -4.16 -11.70 43.19
CA LEU A 304 -4.97 -10.74 42.42
C LEU A 304 -6.08 -11.44 41.61
N LEU A 305 -5.76 -12.57 40.96
CA LEU A 305 -6.74 -13.36 40.21
C LEU A 305 -7.80 -13.99 41.12
N PHE A 306 -7.44 -14.40 42.34
CA PHE A 306 -8.40 -14.82 43.35
C PHE A 306 -9.33 -13.67 43.77
N LEU A 307 -8.77 -12.48 44.02
CA LEU A 307 -9.52 -11.28 44.42
C LEU A 307 -10.48 -10.77 43.33
N LEU A 308 -10.22 -11.04 42.04
CA LEU A 308 -11.17 -10.75 40.94
C LEU A 308 -12.50 -11.50 41.08
N LYS A 309 -12.52 -12.60 41.84
CA LYS A 309 -13.70 -13.44 42.11
C LYS A 309 -14.32 -13.16 43.49
N ALA A 310 -13.82 -12.17 44.22
CA ALA A 310 -14.35 -11.81 45.55
C ALA A 310 -15.83 -11.36 45.49
N GLN A 311 -16.58 -11.57 46.57
CA GLN A 311 -18.00 -11.16 46.62
C GLN A 311 -18.17 -9.63 46.57
N ASN A 312 -17.22 -8.90 47.18
CA ASN A 312 -17.27 -7.44 47.22
C ASN A 312 -16.78 -6.83 45.90
N ILE A 313 -17.65 -6.04 45.27
CA ILE A 313 -17.37 -5.39 43.99
C ILE A 313 -16.18 -4.42 44.06
N SER A 314 -16.03 -3.67 45.15
CA SER A 314 -14.92 -2.73 45.34
C SER A 314 -13.59 -3.47 45.42
N THR A 315 -13.56 -4.63 46.08
CA THR A 315 -12.38 -5.51 46.11
C THR A 315 -11.99 -5.96 44.70
N ARG A 316 -12.96 -6.36 43.88
CA ARG A 316 -12.72 -6.74 42.47
C ARG A 316 -12.20 -5.56 41.64
N LYS A 317 -12.77 -4.36 41.83
CA LYS A 317 -12.34 -3.13 41.14
C LYS A 317 -10.90 -2.75 41.48
N HIS A 318 -10.54 -2.79 42.76
CA HIS A 318 -9.15 -2.54 43.18
C HIS A 318 -8.17 -3.57 42.58
N ALA A 319 -8.53 -4.85 42.56
CA ALA A 319 -7.69 -5.90 42.00
C ALA A 319 -7.53 -5.74 40.48
N ALA A 320 -8.62 -5.47 39.76
CA ALA A 320 -8.60 -5.20 38.32
C ALA A 320 -7.78 -3.93 37.99
N GLY A 321 -7.92 -2.88 38.80
CA GLY A 321 -7.15 -1.65 38.65
C GLY A 321 -5.64 -1.86 38.90
N ALA A 322 -5.29 -2.73 39.85
CA ALA A 322 -3.90 -3.14 40.06
C ALA A 322 -3.36 -3.94 38.87
N LEU A 323 -4.12 -4.89 38.34
CA LEU A 323 -3.74 -5.68 37.15
C LEU A 323 -3.52 -4.80 35.93
N ARG A 324 -4.36 -3.78 35.70
CA ARG A 324 -4.18 -2.80 34.62
C ARG A 324 -2.82 -2.11 34.72
N ASP A 325 -2.49 -1.57 35.89
CA ASP A 325 -1.22 -0.86 36.09
C ASP A 325 -0.01 -1.78 35.90
N LEU A 326 -0.08 -3.00 36.44
CA LEU A 326 0.99 -3.99 36.29
C LEU A 326 1.14 -4.46 34.83
N SER A 327 0.05 -4.57 34.08
CA SER A 327 0.04 -4.95 32.66
C SER A 327 0.78 -3.93 31.79
N GLY A 328 0.84 -2.67 32.23
CA GLY A 328 1.63 -1.61 31.61
C GLY A 328 3.15 -1.82 31.69
N ASN A 329 3.65 -2.78 32.47
CA ASN A 329 5.08 -3.09 32.53
C ASN A 329 5.51 -3.96 31.34
N ASP A 330 6.53 -3.54 30.59
CA ASP A 330 7.03 -4.25 29.40
C ASP A 330 7.83 -5.52 29.72
N GLU A 331 8.55 -5.55 30.84
CA GLU A 331 9.45 -6.67 31.16
C GLU A 331 8.73 -7.98 31.48
N TYR A 332 7.52 -7.90 32.03
CA TYR A 332 6.86 -9.06 32.65
C TYR A 332 5.59 -9.52 31.93
N LYS A 333 5.28 -9.02 30.72
CA LYS A 333 4.03 -9.35 30.02
C LYS A 333 3.81 -10.87 29.86
N MET A 334 4.87 -11.63 29.60
CA MET A 334 4.79 -13.10 29.48
C MET A 334 4.47 -13.82 30.79
N GLU A 335 4.81 -13.24 31.95
CA GLU A 335 4.48 -13.82 33.26
C GLU A 335 2.98 -13.81 33.53
N PHE A 336 2.23 -12.85 32.97
CA PHE A 336 0.77 -12.81 33.08
C PHE A 336 0.13 -14.06 32.45
N SER A 337 0.64 -14.52 31.31
CA SER A 337 0.15 -15.73 30.65
C SER A 337 0.43 -16.98 31.46
N LYS A 338 1.64 -17.11 32.04
CA LYS A 338 2.00 -18.27 32.87
C LYS A 338 1.09 -18.49 34.08
N HIS A 339 0.48 -17.41 34.59
CA HIS A 339 -0.41 -17.45 35.75
C HIS A 339 -1.91 -17.54 35.40
N GLY A 340 -2.28 -17.69 34.12
CA GLY A 340 -3.69 -17.76 33.69
C GLY A 340 -4.42 -16.41 33.78
N CYS A 341 -3.69 -15.31 33.62
CA CYS A 341 -4.28 -13.97 33.73
C CYS A 341 -5.13 -13.61 32.52
N ILE A 342 -4.80 -14.09 31.31
CA ILE A 342 -5.54 -13.75 30.08
C ILE A 342 -6.96 -14.31 30.15
N GLU A 343 -7.11 -15.56 30.59
CA GLU A 343 -8.37 -16.26 30.81
C GLU A 343 -9.21 -15.56 31.89
N SER A 344 -8.56 -15.10 32.96
CA SER A 344 -9.22 -14.37 34.04
C SER A 344 -9.70 -12.98 33.59
N LEU A 345 -8.91 -12.29 32.77
CA LEU A 345 -9.30 -11.01 32.16
C LEU A 345 -10.41 -11.20 31.12
N ALA A 346 -10.39 -12.28 30.34
CA ALA A 346 -11.47 -12.64 29.43
C ALA A 346 -12.78 -12.87 30.20
N ALA A 347 -12.73 -13.62 31.31
CA ALA A 347 -13.90 -13.80 32.18
C ALA A 347 -14.41 -12.47 32.79
N LEU A 348 -13.48 -11.55 33.13
CA LEU A 348 -13.83 -10.23 33.65
C LEU A 348 -14.42 -9.30 32.56
N GLY A 349 -13.97 -9.44 31.31
CA GLY A 349 -14.51 -8.73 30.15
C GLY A 349 -15.99 -9.01 29.89
N GLY A 350 -16.48 -10.21 30.25
CA GLY A 350 -17.90 -10.58 30.23
C GLY A 350 -18.72 -10.10 31.44
N SER A 351 -18.15 -9.33 32.37
CA SER A 351 -18.85 -8.81 33.55
C SER A 351 -20.00 -7.86 33.16
N ARG A 352 -21.08 -7.82 33.94
CA ARG A 352 -22.16 -6.82 33.77
C ARG A 352 -21.77 -5.41 34.23
N GLU A 353 -20.68 -5.32 34.98
CA GLU A 353 -20.18 -4.07 35.56
C GLU A 353 -19.24 -3.37 34.59
N SER A 354 -19.70 -2.26 33.98
CA SER A 354 -18.95 -1.54 32.94
C SER A 354 -17.53 -1.17 33.37
N GLU A 355 -17.33 -0.71 34.60
CA GLU A 355 -15.99 -0.33 35.08
C GLU A 355 -15.03 -1.54 35.14
N LEU A 356 -15.52 -2.72 35.51
CA LEU A 356 -14.70 -3.94 35.49
C LEU A 356 -14.38 -4.38 34.08
N GLN A 357 -15.33 -4.27 33.15
CA GLN A 357 -15.08 -4.54 31.74
C GLN A 357 -13.98 -3.62 31.19
N THR A 358 -14.08 -2.31 31.47
CA THR A 358 -13.07 -1.32 31.05
C THR A 358 -11.69 -1.66 31.60
N LEU A 359 -11.57 -1.98 32.90
CA LEU A 359 -10.29 -2.36 33.51
C LEU A 359 -9.72 -3.66 32.91
N ALA A 360 -10.60 -4.62 32.57
CA ALA A 360 -10.21 -5.85 31.90
C ALA A 360 -9.62 -5.56 30.51
N PHE A 361 -10.36 -4.82 29.66
CA PHE A 361 -9.92 -4.47 28.32
C PHE A 361 -8.72 -3.53 28.30
N ALA A 362 -8.56 -2.63 29.28
CA ALA A 362 -7.36 -1.81 29.44
C ALA A 362 -6.13 -2.69 29.74
N SER A 363 -6.28 -3.69 30.61
CA SER A 363 -5.21 -4.66 30.90
C SER A 363 -4.86 -5.47 29.64
N LEU A 364 -5.87 -5.96 28.92
CA LEU A 364 -5.69 -6.70 27.67
C LEU A 364 -5.04 -5.87 26.56
N ARG A 365 -5.42 -4.59 26.42
CA ARG A 365 -4.77 -3.64 25.52
C ARG A 365 -3.28 -3.51 25.84
N HIS A 366 -2.91 -3.31 27.09
CA HIS A 366 -1.49 -3.26 27.48
C HIS A 366 -0.75 -4.56 27.19
N LEU A 367 -1.32 -5.72 27.54
CA LEU A 367 -0.71 -7.02 27.29
C LEU A 367 -0.58 -7.34 25.80
N SER A 368 -1.52 -6.87 24.97
CA SER A 368 -1.51 -7.06 23.51
C SER A 368 -0.40 -6.30 22.79
N LEU A 369 0.40 -5.48 23.47
CA LEU A 369 1.64 -4.98 22.88
C LEU A 369 2.70 -6.10 22.71
N MET A 370 2.53 -7.23 23.38
CA MET A 370 3.37 -8.42 23.24
C MET A 370 2.75 -9.40 22.23
N SER A 371 3.33 -9.48 21.03
CA SER A 371 2.85 -10.35 19.95
C SER A 371 2.74 -11.83 20.33
N GLY A 372 3.61 -12.31 21.23
CA GLY A 372 3.57 -13.68 21.77
C GLY A 372 2.29 -14.03 22.54
N LEU A 373 1.47 -13.04 22.94
CA LEU A 373 0.21 -13.24 23.65
C LEU A 373 -1.03 -13.23 22.73
N HIS A 374 -0.89 -12.86 21.45
CA HIS A 374 -2.02 -12.67 20.55
C HIS A 374 -2.82 -13.95 20.32
N SER A 375 -2.13 -15.09 20.11
CA SER A 375 -2.78 -16.39 19.90
C SER A 375 -3.65 -16.77 21.10
N LEU A 376 -3.14 -16.62 22.32
CA LEU A 376 -3.88 -16.92 23.55
C LEU A 376 -5.09 -16.01 23.72
N MET A 377 -4.97 -14.72 23.41
CA MET A 377 -6.09 -13.78 23.47
C MET A 377 -7.22 -14.16 22.50
N ILE A 378 -6.87 -14.69 21.33
CA ILE A 378 -7.84 -15.14 20.33
C ILE A 378 -8.49 -16.46 20.75
N GLU A 379 -7.72 -17.40 21.28
CA GLU A 379 -8.22 -18.66 21.84
C GLU A 379 -9.18 -18.46 23.02
N CYS A 380 -9.03 -17.35 23.76
CA CYS A 380 -9.92 -16.97 24.87
C CYS A 380 -11.18 -16.19 24.42
N ASP A 381 -11.50 -16.17 23.12
CA ASP A 381 -12.65 -15.47 22.51
C ASP A 381 -12.73 -13.96 22.82
N ILE A 382 -11.60 -13.32 23.18
CA ILE A 382 -11.56 -11.91 23.59
C ILE A 382 -12.02 -11.00 22.45
N VAL A 383 -11.64 -11.33 21.20
CA VAL A 383 -12.05 -10.57 20.01
C VAL A 383 -13.56 -10.61 19.83
N GLU A 384 -14.18 -11.78 19.98
CA GLU A 384 -15.63 -11.92 19.84
C GLU A 384 -16.38 -11.18 20.96
N GLN A 385 -15.89 -11.28 22.21
CA GLN A 385 -16.42 -10.51 23.33
C GLN A 385 -16.33 -9.01 23.10
N ALA A 386 -15.18 -8.52 22.63
CA ALA A 386 -14.98 -7.12 22.29
C ALA A 386 -16.00 -6.63 21.25
N VAL A 387 -16.19 -7.39 20.16
CA VAL A 387 -17.17 -7.06 19.11
C VAL A 387 -18.60 -6.99 19.66
N ARG A 388 -18.99 -7.91 20.54
CA ARG A 388 -20.34 -7.93 21.14
C ARG A 388 -20.63 -6.72 22.03
N HIS A 389 -19.63 -6.16 22.72
CA HIS A 389 -19.84 -5.12 23.74
C HIS A 389 -19.81 -3.68 23.20
N ILE A 390 -19.24 -3.42 22.02
CA ILE A 390 -19.01 -2.06 21.47
C ILE A 390 -20.27 -1.19 21.44
N SER A 391 -21.41 -1.74 21.03
CA SER A 391 -22.63 -0.96 20.78
C SER A 391 -23.27 -0.37 22.05
N MET A 392 -23.00 -0.96 23.21
CA MET A 392 -23.56 -0.56 24.51
C MET A 392 -22.50 0.00 25.47
N ALA A 393 -21.24 0.02 25.04
CA ALA A 393 -20.11 0.41 25.86
C ALA A 393 -19.99 1.93 26.02
N ALA A 394 -19.51 2.38 27.18
CA ALA A 394 -19.06 3.75 27.36
C ALA A 394 -17.81 4.03 26.52
N GLU A 395 -17.55 5.31 26.22
CA GLU A 395 -16.45 5.75 25.35
C GLU A 395 -15.07 5.24 25.81
N ASP A 396 -14.82 5.19 27.13
CA ASP A 396 -13.55 4.67 27.67
C ASP A 396 -13.35 3.18 27.32
N LEU A 397 -14.38 2.34 27.47
CA LEU A 397 -14.32 0.93 27.07
C LEU A 397 -14.15 0.79 25.55
N GLN A 398 -14.84 1.62 24.76
CA GLN A 398 -14.69 1.65 23.30
C GLN A 398 -13.25 2.02 22.89
N CYS A 399 -12.61 2.95 23.61
CA CYS A 399 -11.20 3.29 23.42
C CYS A 399 -10.27 2.11 23.72
N GLN A 400 -10.48 1.41 24.84
CA GLN A 400 -9.65 0.24 25.16
C GLN A 400 -9.80 -0.89 24.12
N ILE A 401 -11.03 -1.11 23.62
CA ILE A 401 -11.30 -2.10 22.58
C ILE A 401 -10.67 -1.71 21.24
N ALA A 402 -10.76 -0.44 20.83
CA ALA A 402 -10.14 0.05 19.60
C ALA A 402 -8.62 -0.20 19.62
N GLY A 403 -7.96 0.15 20.72
CA GLY A 403 -6.52 -0.08 20.90
C GLY A 403 -6.15 -1.55 20.95
N LEU A 404 -6.98 -2.41 21.56
CA LEU A 404 -6.78 -3.86 21.53
C LEU A 404 -6.84 -4.40 20.10
N PHE A 405 -7.85 -4.03 19.30
CA PHE A 405 -7.93 -4.46 17.90
C PHE A 405 -6.74 -3.99 17.09
N ALA A 406 -6.30 -2.76 17.31
CA ALA A 406 -5.18 -2.19 16.60
C ALA A 406 -3.88 -2.94 16.90
N ASN A 407 -3.64 -3.34 18.15
CA ASN A 407 -2.49 -4.18 18.51
C ASN A 407 -2.59 -5.60 17.94
N LEU A 408 -3.74 -6.27 18.10
CA LEU A 408 -3.94 -7.64 17.59
C LEU A 408 -3.83 -7.71 16.06
N SER A 409 -4.22 -6.64 15.36
CA SER A 409 -4.15 -6.56 13.90
C SER A 409 -2.73 -6.59 13.33
N GLU A 410 -1.70 -6.34 14.14
CA GLU A 410 -0.30 -6.39 13.70
C GLU A 410 0.14 -7.83 13.37
N SER A 411 -0.49 -8.84 13.97
CA SER A 411 -0.20 -10.24 13.67
C SER A 411 -0.93 -10.72 12.41
N ARG A 412 -0.18 -10.86 11.31
CA ARG A 412 -0.71 -11.29 10.00
C ARG A 412 -1.50 -12.60 10.04
N GLU A 413 -1.09 -13.55 10.87
CA GLU A 413 -1.75 -14.86 11.04
C GLU A 413 -3.19 -14.73 11.57
N HIS A 414 -3.44 -13.70 12.38
CA HIS A 414 -4.71 -13.52 13.10
C HIS A 414 -5.71 -12.62 12.37
N GLN A 415 -5.24 -11.75 11.47
CA GLN A 415 -6.06 -10.79 10.74
C GLN A 415 -7.26 -11.43 10.03
N THR A 416 -7.10 -12.62 9.44
CA THR A 416 -8.20 -13.33 8.75
C THR A 416 -9.29 -13.77 9.75
N GLY A 417 -8.89 -14.25 10.93
CA GLY A 417 -9.82 -14.63 11.99
C GLY A 417 -10.55 -13.42 12.57
N MET A 418 -9.85 -12.30 12.75
CA MET A 418 -10.44 -11.03 13.18
C MET A 418 -11.55 -10.56 12.24
N VAL A 419 -11.30 -10.59 10.92
CA VAL A 419 -12.32 -10.22 9.91
C VAL A 419 -13.55 -11.13 10.00
N LYS A 420 -13.35 -12.45 10.12
CA LYS A 420 -14.45 -13.42 10.27
C LYS A 420 -15.28 -13.20 11.54
N ASN A 421 -14.64 -12.74 12.62
CA ASN A 421 -15.29 -12.44 13.90
C ASN A 421 -15.99 -11.07 13.94
N GLY A 422 -16.10 -10.36 12.80
CA GLY A 422 -16.86 -9.11 12.72
C GLY A 422 -16.08 -7.86 13.16
N VAL A 423 -14.74 -7.92 13.26
CA VAL A 423 -13.92 -6.77 13.68
C VAL A 423 -14.05 -5.59 12.73
N VAL A 424 -14.24 -5.80 11.42
CA VAL A 424 -14.40 -4.70 10.47
C VAL A 424 -15.65 -3.87 10.77
N GLN A 425 -16.78 -4.53 11.00
CA GLN A 425 -18.05 -3.88 11.35
C GLN A 425 -17.94 -3.12 12.68
N ALA A 426 -17.25 -3.73 13.66
CA ALA A 426 -16.92 -3.11 14.93
C ALA A 426 -16.07 -1.84 14.76
N ILE A 427 -15.00 -1.89 13.94
CA ILE A 427 -14.17 -0.73 13.61
C ILE A 427 -15.00 0.35 12.91
N VAL A 428 -15.86 -0.01 11.96
CA VAL A 428 -16.74 0.93 11.25
C VAL A 428 -17.71 1.63 12.22
N ALA A 429 -18.18 0.94 13.26
CA ALA A 429 -19.00 1.54 14.30
C ALA A 429 -18.18 2.48 15.20
N LEU A 430 -17.01 2.04 15.67
CA LEU A 430 -16.11 2.82 16.53
C LEU A 430 -15.59 4.09 15.84
N ALA A 431 -15.25 4.02 14.55
CA ALA A 431 -14.75 5.14 13.75
C ALA A 431 -15.75 6.30 13.59
N ARG A 432 -17.02 6.10 13.97
CA ARG A 432 -18.04 7.18 13.98
C ARG A 432 -17.95 8.07 15.21
N ILE A 433 -17.27 7.62 16.27
CA ILE A 433 -17.09 8.37 17.51
C ILE A 433 -16.08 9.49 17.24
N GLU A 434 -16.39 10.71 17.68
CA GLU A 434 -15.52 11.89 17.51
C GLU A 434 -14.43 11.94 18.59
N ASN A 435 -13.65 10.87 18.71
CA ASN A 435 -12.50 10.75 19.60
C ASN A 435 -11.25 10.42 18.77
N GLU A 436 -10.19 11.24 18.90
CA GLU A 436 -8.98 11.14 18.09
C GLU A 436 -8.22 9.82 18.31
N GLU A 437 -8.14 9.35 19.55
CA GLU A 437 -7.47 8.09 19.90
C GLU A 437 -8.22 6.89 19.31
N ILE A 438 -9.56 6.88 19.42
CA ILE A 438 -10.41 5.81 18.85
C ILE A 438 -10.26 5.79 17.33
N GLN A 439 -10.35 6.93 16.67
CA GLN A 439 -10.24 7.03 15.21
C GLN A 439 -8.85 6.59 14.73
N GLN A 440 -7.79 6.99 15.43
CA GLN A 440 -6.42 6.59 15.13
C GLN A 440 -6.24 5.07 15.26
N ASP A 441 -6.66 4.47 16.37
CA ASP A 441 -6.55 3.02 16.58
C ASP A 441 -7.45 2.25 15.58
N CYS A 442 -8.63 2.76 15.26
CA CYS A 442 -9.49 2.20 14.20
C CYS A 442 -8.80 2.23 12.82
N ALA A 443 -8.20 3.36 12.45
CA ALA A 443 -7.47 3.50 11.19
C ALA A 443 -6.28 2.55 11.14
N ARG A 444 -5.50 2.47 12.22
CA ARG A 444 -4.35 1.54 12.36
C ARG A 444 -4.80 0.09 12.20
N ALA A 445 -5.83 -0.32 12.94
CA ALA A 445 -6.38 -1.67 12.88
C ALA A 445 -6.84 -2.02 11.46
N LEU A 446 -7.61 -1.14 10.83
CA LEU A 446 -8.14 -1.37 9.50
C LEU A 446 -7.04 -1.44 8.44
N ALA A 447 -6.06 -0.54 8.50
CA ALA A 447 -4.93 -0.53 7.56
C ALA A 447 -4.08 -1.80 7.66
N ASN A 448 -3.81 -2.28 8.88
CA ASN A 448 -3.09 -3.54 9.11
C ASN A 448 -3.87 -4.73 8.53
N ILE A 449 -5.18 -4.79 8.73
CA ILE A 449 -6.02 -5.88 8.20
C ILE A 449 -6.12 -5.81 6.67
N CYS A 450 -6.13 -4.60 6.07
CA CYS A 450 -6.11 -4.38 4.62
C CYS A 450 -4.81 -4.88 3.96
N ALA A 451 -3.69 -4.89 4.69
CA ALA A 451 -2.40 -5.38 4.18
C ALA A 451 -2.44 -6.88 3.80
N ASN A 452 -3.43 -7.63 4.29
CA ASN A 452 -3.68 -9.00 3.88
C ASN A 452 -4.70 -9.05 2.73
N GLU A 453 -4.21 -9.39 1.55
CA GLU A 453 -4.98 -9.45 0.30
C GLU A 453 -6.26 -10.30 0.39
N ARG A 454 -6.24 -11.38 1.18
CA ARG A 454 -7.40 -12.27 1.36
C ARG A 454 -8.59 -11.59 2.03
N ASN A 455 -8.34 -10.51 2.77
CA ASN A 455 -9.36 -9.80 3.53
C ASN A 455 -9.97 -8.63 2.76
N GLN A 456 -9.29 -8.09 1.74
CA GLN A 456 -9.63 -6.80 1.12
C GLN A 456 -11.07 -6.73 0.58
N VAL A 457 -11.56 -7.79 -0.06
CA VAL A 457 -12.93 -7.88 -0.58
C VAL A 457 -13.95 -7.86 0.56
N LEU A 458 -13.73 -8.68 1.60
CA LEU A 458 -14.61 -8.72 2.78
C LEU A 458 -14.60 -7.40 3.55
N ILE A 459 -13.45 -6.76 3.68
CA ILE A 459 -13.32 -5.43 4.31
C ILE A 459 -14.17 -4.41 3.54
N HIS A 460 -14.10 -4.41 2.21
CA HIS A 460 -14.94 -3.55 1.38
C HIS A 460 -16.43 -3.84 1.60
N HIS A 461 -16.87 -5.10 1.53
CA HIS A 461 -18.27 -5.48 1.77
C HIS A 461 -18.79 -5.12 3.16
N HIS A 462 -17.91 -5.05 4.16
CA HIS A 462 -18.25 -4.63 5.52
C HIS A 462 -18.13 -3.11 5.74
N GLY A 463 -17.92 -2.32 4.69
CA GLY A 463 -17.92 -0.85 4.75
C GLY A 463 -16.56 -0.24 5.12
N GLY A 464 -15.48 -1.01 5.13
CA GLY A 464 -14.14 -0.53 5.47
C GLY A 464 -13.62 0.55 4.53
N LEU A 465 -13.89 0.46 3.23
CA LEU A 465 -13.50 1.49 2.25
C LEU A 465 -14.15 2.85 2.58
N SER A 466 -15.48 2.88 2.77
CA SER A 466 -16.21 4.11 3.11
C SER A 466 -15.76 4.68 4.46
N CYS A 467 -15.43 3.81 5.42
CA CYS A 467 -14.88 4.20 6.72
C CYS A 467 -13.53 4.91 6.57
N LEU A 468 -12.59 4.35 5.81
CA LEU A 468 -11.28 4.98 5.57
C LEU A 468 -11.43 6.35 4.90
N ILE A 469 -12.34 6.49 3.93
CA ILE A 469 -12.59 7.76 3.25
C ILE A 469 -13.13 8.82 4.21
N LYS A 470 -14.05 8.44 5.11
CA LYS A 470 -14.53 9.36 6.15
C LYS A 470 -13.41 9.75 7.10
N LEU A 471 -12.58 8.79 7.53
CA LEU A 471 -11.45 9.03 8.43
C LEU A 471 -10.34 9.87 7.77
N ALA A 472 -10.26 9.92 6.44
CA ALA A 472 -9.32 10.81 5.74
C ALA A 472 -9.53 12.29 6.08
N GLN A 473 -10.74 12.66 6.51
CA GLN A 473 -11.12 14.01 6.94
C GLN A 473 -10.78 14.29 8.43
N SER A 474 -10.21 13.32 9.15
CA SER A 474 -9.77 13.50 10.53
C SER A 474 -8.68 14.58 10.64
N LYS A 475 -8.62 15.28 11.78
CA LYS A 475 -7.60 16.31 12.04
C LYS A 475 -6.24 15.74 12.48
N GLY A 476 -6.20 14.46 12.87
CA GLY A 476 -5.00 13.83 13.41
C GLY A 476 -4.08 13.29 12.31
N ASP A 477 -2.85 13.81 12.23
CA ASP A 477 -1.84 13.40 11.25
C ASP A 477 -1.59 11.88 11.26
N ILE A 478 -1.55 11.25 12.43
CA ILE A 478 -1.27 9.80 12.57
C ILE A 478 -2.44 8.97 12.01
N CYS A 479 -3.69 9.33 12.34
CA CYS A 479 -4.88 8.69 11.81
C CYS A 479 -4.89 8.76 10.28
N GLN A 480 -4.62 9.94 9.73
CA GLN A 480 -4.51 10.16 8.30
C GLN A 480 -3.45 9.24 7.66
N ARG A 481 -2.25 9.12 8.21
CA ARG A 481 -1.23 8.21 7.65
C ARG A 481 -1.69 6.75 7.55
N TYR A 482 -2.37 6.23 8.58
CA TYR A 482 -2.94 4.88 8.53
C TYR A 482 -4.07 4.78 7.50
N VAL A 483 -4.91 5.80 7.38
CA VAL A 483 -5.93 5.86 6.33
C VAL A 483 -5.31 5.76 4.93
N ALA A 484 -4.23 6.50 4.68
CA ALA A 484 -3.49 6.47 3.43
C ALA A 484 -3.08 5.05 3.05
N MET A 485 -2.43 4.37 4.01
CA MET A 485 -1.96 3.00 3.87
C MET A 485 -3.11 2.02 3.61
N GLY A 486 -4.22 2.13 4.36
CA GLY A 486 -5.40 1.30 4.17
C GLY A 486 -6.05 1.48 2.79
N LEU A 487 -6.17 2.72 2.31
CA LEU A 487 -6.72 3.03 0.98
C LEU A 487 -5.83 2.48 -0.13
N GLN A 488 -4.50 2.60 0.00
CA GLN A 488 -3.55 2.04 -0.95
C GLN A 488 -3.70 0.51 -1.08
N PHE A 489 -3.78 -0.21 0.05
CA PHE A 489 -3.96 -1.66 0.03
C PHE A 489 -5.30 -2.08 -0.56
N LEU A 490 -6.39 -1.37 -0.27
CA LEU A 490 -7.68 -1.68 -0.87
C LEU A 490 -7.67 -1.42 -2.39
N ALA A 491 -7.03 -0.34 -2.85
CA ALA A 491 -6.97 0.02 -4.26
C ALA A 491 -6.09 -0.92 -5.11
N SER A 492 -5.23 -1.75 -4.50
CA SER A 492 -4.44 -2.76 -5.24
C SER A 492 -5.27 -3.99 -5.63
N ASN A 493 -6.40 -4.23 -4.95
CA ASN A 493 -7.29 -5.36 -5.24
C ASN A 493 -8.13 -5.12 -6.50
N THR A 494 -8.24 -6.13 -7.37
CA THR A 494 -8.97 -6.02 -8.64
C THR A 494 -10.46 -5.72 -8.49
N GLU A 495 -11.12 -6.35 -7.52
CA GLU A 495 -12.56 -6.15 -7.29
C GLU A 495 -12.82 -4.79 -6.66
N VAL A 496 -12.07 -4.46 -5.60
CA VAL A 496 -12.25 -3.19 -4.86
C VAL A 496 -11.91 -1.98 -5.74
N ARG A 497 -10.85 -2.04 -6.56
CA ARG A 497 -10.53 -0.92 -7.48
C ARG A 497 -11.59 -0.73 -8.57
N SER A 498 -12.31 -1.78 -8.95
CA SER A 498 -13.44 -1.68 -9.88
C SER A 498 -14.67 -1.10 -9.18
N ALA A 499 -14.90 -1.48 -7.91
CA ALA A 499 -15.94 -0.90 -7.07
C ALA A 499 -15.72 0.60 -6.81
N ILE A 500 -14.49 1.03 -6.53
CA ILE A 500 -14.14 2.45 -6.34
C ILE A 500 -14.61 3.32 -7.52
N ILE A 501 -14.42 2.83 -8.74
CA ILE A 501 -14.82 3.56 -9.94
C ILE A 501 -16.34 3.50 -10.15
N ARG A 502 -16.95 2.31 -10.01
CA ARG A 502 -18.39 2.06 -10.21
C ARG A 502 -19.26 2.84 -9.21
N GLU A 503 -18.82 2.93 -7.96
CA GLU A 503 -19.54 3.58 -6.85
C GLU A 503 -19.24 5.08 -6.74
N ASN A 504 -18.56 5.68 -7.72
CA ASN A 504 -18.18 7.11 -7.72
C ASN A 504 -17.30 7.54 -6.54
N ILE A 505 -16.42 6.67 -6.09
CA ILE A 505 -15.52 6.88 -4.93
C ILE A 505 -14.16 7.49 -5.35
N LEU A 506 -13.93 7.71 -6.66
CA LEU A 506 -12.70 8.34 -7.16
C LEU A 506 -12.42 9.77 -6.63
N PRO A 507 -13.39 10.70 -6.48
CA PRO A 507 -13.10 12.09 -6.10
C PRO A 507 -12.32 12.25 -4.79
N PRO A 508 -12.62 11.51 -3.70
CA PRO A 508 -11.77 11.50 -2.50
C PRO A 508 -10.28 11.20 -2.78
N PHE A 509 -9.96 10.27 -3.68
CA PHE A 509 -8.56 10.01 -4.04
C PHE A 509 -7.94 11.22 -4.75
N LEU A 510 -8.69 11.88 -5.65
CA LEU A 510 -8.21 13.10 -6.33
C LEU A 510 -7.96 14.25 -5.35
N GLU A 511 -8.79 14.40 -4.32
CA GLU A 511 -8.57 15.35 -3.22
C GLU A 511 -7.32 15.00 -2.40
N LEU A 512 -7.10 13.72 -2.09
CA LEU A 512 -5.90 13.26 -1.39
C LEU A 512 -4.61 13.54 -2.18
N SER A 513 -4.65 13.49 -3.51
CA SER A 513 -3.52 13.90 -4.37
C SER A 513 -3.14 15.38 -4.22
N LYS A 514 -4.04 16.21 -3.68
CA LYS A 514 -3.87 17.66 -3.45
C LYS A 514 -3.56 17.99 -1.99
N SER A 515 -3.50 16.99 -1.12
CA SER A 515 -3.17 17.16 0.30
C SER A 515 -1.79 17.79 0.48
N THR A 516 -1.58 18.48 1.60
CA THR A 516 -0.26 18.95 2.06
C THR A 516 0.59 17.80 2.63
N LEU A 517 -0.02 16.67 2.96
CA LEU A 517 0.65 15.50 3.54
C LEU A 517 1.18 14.57 2.44
N LEU A 518 2.49 14.31 2.46
CA LEU A 518 3.17 13.48 1.47
C LEU A 518 2.64 12.03 1.43
N ASP A 519 2.30 11.45 2.59
CA ASP A 519 1.81 10.07 2.67
C ASP A 519 0.45 9.91 1.94
N PHE A 520 -0.38 10.96 1.94
CA PHE A 520 -1.63 11.03 1.16
C PHE A 520 -1.38 11.18 -0.33
N GLN A 521 -0.44 12.03 -0.72
CA GLN A 521 -0.06 12.19 -2.11
C GLN A 521 0.49 10.88 -2.68
N ARG A 522 1.37 10.17 -1.94
CA ARG A 522 1.92 8.85 -2.32
C ARG A 522 0.83 7.80 -2.43
N SER A 523 -0.02 7.67 -1.42
CA SER A 523 -1.09 6.67 -1.41
C SER A 523 -2.10 6.92 -2.51
N SER A 524 -2.45 8.19 -2.77
CA SER A 524 -3.30 8.58 -3.90
C SER A 524 -2.66 8.25 -5.24
N ALA A 525 -1.38 8.60 -5.46
CA ALA A 525 -0.69 8.33 -6.72
C ALA A 525 -0.62 6.82 -6.98
N SER A 526 -0.26 6.03 -5.96
CA SER A 526 -0.22 4.57 -6.02
C SER A 526 -1.60 3.95 -6.27
N SER A 527 -2.66 4.52 -5.69
CA SER A 527 -4.04 4.08 -5.94
C SER A 527 -4.49 4.40 -7.36
N LEU A 528 -4.17 5.59 -7.89
CA LEU A 528 -4.45 5.98 -9.29
C LEU A 528 -3.71 5.08 -10.28
N ALA A 529 -2.43 4.81 -10.02
CA ALA A 529 -1.64 3.82 -10.74
C ALA A 529 -2.31 2.44 -10.74
N SER A 530 -2.72 1.95 -9.57
CA SER A 530 -3.37 0.65 -9.42
C SER A 530 -4.72 0.58 -10.15
N MET A 531 -5.52 1.64 -10.09
CA MET A 531 -6.80 1.75 -10.79
C MET A 531 -6.64 1.80 -12.32
N SER A 532 -5.57 2.44 -12.82
CA SER A 532 -5.28 2.57 -14.27
C SER A 532 -4.96 1.25 -14.97
N LEU A 533 -4.59 0.20 -14.23
CA LEU A 533 -4.32 -1.13 -14.77
C LEU A 533 -5.58 -1.81 -15.33
N ASN A 534 -6.75 -1.51 -14.79
CA ASN A 534 -8.01 -2.11 -15.23
C ASN A 534 -8.59 -1.36 -16.44
N LYS A 535 -8.78 -2.06 -17.56
CA LYS A 535 -9.32 -1.48 -18.81
C LYS A 535 -10.66 -0.75 -18.61
N GLU A 536 -11.57 -1.33 -17.82
CA GLU A 536 -12.90 -0.74 -17.53
C GLU A 536 -12.82 0.60 -16.77
N ASN A 537 -11.77 0.80 -15.99
CA ASN A 537 -11.61 1.98 -15.16
C ASN A 537 -11.10 3.19 -15.95
N LYS A 538 -10.29 2.96 -17.00
CA LYS A 538 -9.50 4.02 -17.66
C LYS A 538 -10.36 5.17 -18.17
N SER A 539 -11.42 4.90 -18.93
CA SER A 539 -12.32 5.95 -19.44
C SER A 539 -13.02 6.72 -18.32
N SER A 540 -13.38 6.05 -17.22
CA SER A 540 -14.01 6.74 -16.07
C SER A 540 -13.02 7.59 -15.28
N ILE A 541 -11.74 7.19 -15.19
CA ILE A 541 -10.69 8.00 -14.56
C ILE A 541 -10.58 9.34 -15.30
N LEU A 542 -10.55 9.30 -16.64
CA LEU A 542 -10.50 10.51 -17.48
C LEU A 542 -11.73 11.39 -17.28
N ARG A 543 -12.95 10.85 -17.44
CA ARG A 543 -14.21 11.61 -17.33
C ARG A 543 -14.40 12.32 -15.99
N LYS A 544 -13.80 11.79 -14.92
CA LYS A 544 -13.88 12.35 -13.56
C LYS A 544 -12.74 13.33 -13.25
N GLY A 545 -11.95 13.74 -14.24
CA GLY A 545 -10.84 14.69 -14.09
C GLY A 545 -9.55 14.09 -13.54
N GLY A 546 -9.46 12.75 -13.44
CA GLY A 546 -8.29 12.07 -12.87
C GLY A 546 -7.03 12.23 -13.71
N LEU A 547 -7.15 12.34 -15.03
CA LEU A 547 -6.00 12.54 -15.93
C LEU A 547 -5.28 13.86 -15.62
N LYS A 548 -6.01 14.97 -15.50
CA LYS A 548 -5.43 16.28 -15.18
C LYS A 548 -4.65 16.26 -13.86
N ASP A 549 -5.17 15.58 -12.85
CA ASP A 549 -4.48 15.42 -11.57
C ASP A 549 -3.25 14.52 -11.68
N ILE A 550 -3.30 13.42 -12.45
CA ILE A 550 -2.13 12.58 -12.74
C ILE A 550 -1.03 13.38 -13.44
N LEU A 551 -1.36 14.15 -14.48
CA LEU A 551 -0.39 14.96 -15.23
C LEU A 551 0.27 16.03 -14.36
N ARG A 552 -0.48 16.64 -13.42
CA ARG A 552 0.07 17.60 -12.45
C ARG A 552 1.17 16.97 -11.56
N LEU A 553 1.04 15.69 -11.23
CA LEU A 553 1.99 14.98 -10.36
C LEU A 553 3.33 14.65 -11.04
N PHE A 554 3.46 14.84 -12.35
CA PHE A 554 4.74 14.65 -13.05
C PHE A 554 5.84 15.58 -12.55
N SER A 555 5.46 16.80 -12.15
CA SER A 555 6.38 17.81 -11.62
C SER A 555 6.57 17.72 -10.10
N HIS A 556 6.07 16.66 -9.45
CA HIS A 556 6.14 16.52 -8.00
C HIS A 556 7.59 16.24 -7.54
N PRO A 557 8.08 16.87 -6.45
CA PRO A 557 9.46 16.68 -5.98
C PRO A 557 9.72 15.28 -5.41
N ASP A 558 8.69 14.61 -4.89
CA ASP A 558 8.82 13.23 -4.40
C ASP A 558 8.84 12.22 -5.55
N LEU A 559 9.92 11.43 -5.61
CA LEU A 559 10.16 10.46 -6.68
C LEU A 559 9.10 9.35 -6.72
N GLN A 560 8.56 8.92 -5.59
CA GLN A 560 7.54 7.87 -5.58
C GLN A 560 6.24 8.38 -6.20
N VAL A 561 5.79 9.58 -5.82
CA VAL A 561 4.62 10.23 -6.42
C VAL A 561 4.81 10.41 -7.93
N GLN A 562 5.96 10.92 -8.37
CA GLN A 562 6.27 11.09 -9.78
C GLN A 562 6.21 9.75 -10.53
N ARG A 563 6.84 8.70 -9.98
CA ARG A 563 6.85 7.36 -10.58
C ARG A 563 5.46 6.77 -10.75
N ASP A 564 4.65 6.80 -9.71
CA ASP A 564 3.30 6.23 -9.76
C ASP A 564 2.40 7.01 -10.72
N ALA A 565 2.56 8.34 -10.80
CA ALA A 565 1.84 9.17 -11.77
C ALA A 565 2.22 8.84 -13.22
N VAL A 566 3.51 8.72 -13.53
CA VAL A 566 3.98 8.39 -14.89
C VAL A 566 3.57 6.97 -15.28
N PHE A 567 3.63 6.02 -14.35
CA PHE A 567 3.12 4.67 -14.56
C PHE A 567 1.62 4.67 -14.86
N ALA A 568 0.83 5.45 -14.11
CA ALA A 568 -0.60 5.60 -14.37
C ALA A 568 -0.88 6.17 -15.77
N ALA A 569 -0.17 7.23 -16.16
CA ALA A 569 -0.33 7.83 -17.48
C ALA A 569 0.07 6.87 -18.61
N ALA A 570 1.14 6.09 -18.44
CA ALA A 570 1.56 5.09 -19.40
C ALA A 570 0.53 3.96 -19.55
N ASN A 571 -0.11 3.53 -18.46
CA ASN A 571 -1.22 2.56 -18.53
C ASN A 571 -2.45 3.14 -19.26
N LEU A 572 -2.74 4.43 -19.11
CA LEU A 572 -3.80 5.11 -19.86
C LEU A 572 -3.43 5.19 -21.35
N ALA A 573 -2.18 5.52 -21.66
CA ALA A 573 -1.63 5.60 -23.01
C ALA A 573 -1.56 4.25 -23.74
N ASP A 574 -1.62 3.10 -23.06
CA ASP A 574 -1.75 1.82 -23.76
C ASP A 574 -3.13 1.62 -24.44
N SER A 575 -4.08 2.54 -24.22
CA SER A 575 -5.45 2.44 -24.76
C SER A 575 -5.67 3.47 -25.85
N LEU A 576 -5.69 2.98 -27.10
CA LEU A 576 -5.83 3.81 -28.31
C LEU A 576 -7.00 4.79 -28.25
N ASP A 577 -8.15 4.34 -27.72
CA ASP A 577 -9.36 5.16 -27.58
C ASP A 577 -9.17 6.41 -26.69
N LEU A 578 -8.13 6.44 -25.85
CA LEU A 578 -7.86 7.54 -24.91
C LEU A 578 -6.80 8.51 -25.42
N HIS A 579 -6.12 8.23 -26.53
CA HIS A 579 -5.00 9.06 -27.00
C HIS A 579 -5.44 10.50 -27.28
N LEU A 580 -6.62 10.68 -27.90
CA LEU A 580 -7.16 12.01 -28.19
C LEU A 580 -7.42 12.81 -26.91
N ASP A 581 -7.94 12.16 -25.86
CA ASP A 581 -8.22 12.82 -24.59
C ASP A 581 -6.91 13.14 -23.83
N ILE A 582 -5.91 12.25 -23.90
CA ILE A 582 -4.56 12.48 -23.34
C ILE A 582 -3.92 13.71 -23.99
N VAL A 583 -4.00 13.81 -25.32
CA VAL A 583 -3.50 14.97 -26.07
C VAL A 583 -4.26 16.24 -25.69
N ARG A 584 -5.61 16.21 -25.67
CA ARG A 584 -6.45 17.37 -25.33
C ARG A 584 -6.20 17.94 -23.93
N GLU A 585 -5.90 17.10 -22.95
CA GLU A 585 -5.56 17.52 -21.58
C GLU A 585 -4.09 17.96 -21.43
N GLY A 586 -3.33 18.06 -22.53
CA GLY A 586 -1.94 18.50 -22.52
C GLY A 586 -0.95 17.45 -22.03
N GLY A 587 -1.26 16.15 -22.21
CA GLY A 587 -0.43 15.04 -21.79
C GLY A 587 0.97 15.07 -22.42
N ILE A 588 1.07 15.42 -23.70
CA ILE A 588 2.36 15.54 -24.41
C ILE A 588 3.20 16.66 -23.79
N ALA A 589 2.62 17.85 -23.61
CA ALA A 589 3.30 18.96 -22.94
C ALA A 589 3.72 18.62 -21.50
N ALA A 590 2.90 17.87 -20.75
CA ALA A 590 3.22 17.46 -19.40
C ALA A 590 4.47 16.57 -19.32
N PHE A 591 4.71 15.69 -20.32
CA PHE A 591 5.92 14.86 -20.35
C PHE A 591 7.23 15.66 -20.39
N LEU A 592 7.19 16.92 -20.83
CA LEU A 592 8.36 17.81 -20.81
C LEU A 592 8.85 18.10 -19.38
N SER A 593 7.98 18.03 -18.36
CA SER A 593 8.40 18.24 -16.97
C SER A 593 9.30 17.12 -16.44
N ILE A 594 9.29 15.95 -17.08
CA ILE A 594 10.07 14.77 -16.70
C ILE A 594 11.44 14.73 -17.40
N ARG A 595 11.73 15.65 -18.33
CA ARG A 595 12.95 15.65 -19.15
C ARG A 595 14.26 15.56 -18.37
N SER A 596 14.29 16.10 -17.15
CA SER A 596 15.45 16.13 -16.26
C SER A 596 15.54 14.92 -15.33
N SER A 597 14.54 14.03 -15.30
CA SER A 597 14.55 12.85 -14.45
C SER A 597 15.69 11.91 -14.84
N THR A 598 16.30 11.28 -13.83
CA THR A 598 17.36 10.28 -13.96
C THR A 598 16.92 8.89 -13.46
N ASP A 599 15.71 8.77 -12.90
CA ASP A 599 15.19 7.47 -12.44
C ASP A 599 14.76 6.62 -13.63
N VAL A 600 15.39 5.44 -13.76
CA VAL A 600 15.18 4.51 -14.86
C VAL A 600 13.71 4.09 -15.00
N ARG A 601 12.96 3.98 -13.90
CA ARG A 601 11.57 3.50 -13.94
C ARG A 601 10.66 4.61 -14.47
N VAL A 602 10.87 5.85 -14.05
CA VAL A 602 10.20 7.03 -14.63
C VAL A 602 10.46 7.11 -16.14
N LEU A 603 11.73 7.01 -16.55
CA LEU A 603 12.11 7.11 -17.96
C LEU A 603 11.56 5.95 -18.80
N ARG A 604 11.47 4.75 -18.24
CA ARG A 604 10.90 3.57 -18.90
C ARG A 604 9.41 3.74 -19.16
N ASP A 605 8.64 4.18 -18.14
CA ASP A 605 7.20 4.41 -18.30
C ASP A 605 6.90 5.62 -19.19
N LEU A 606 7.71 6.67 -19.12
CA LEU A 606 7.68 7.79 -20.07
C LEU A 606 7.87 7.30 -21.51
N SER A 607 8.92 6.51 -21.76
CA SER A 607 9.21 5.98 -23.09
C SER A 607 8.09 5.06 -23.59
N ARG A 608 7.51 4.23 -22.70
CA ARG A 608 6.35 3.39 -23.01
C ARG A 608 5.13 4.23 -23.40
N ALA A 609 4.81 5.29 -22.66
CA ALA A 609 3.72 6.21 -22.98
C ALA A 609 3.92 6.86 -24.34
N LEU A 610 5.11 7.43 -24.61
CA LEU A 610 5.43 8.07 -25.89
C LEU A 610 5.38 7.09 -27.07
N SER A 611 5.83 5.84 -26.88
CA SER A 611 5.77 4.80 -27.92
C SER A 611 4.34 4.36 -28.25
N SER A 612 3.43 4.42 -27.28
CA SER A 612 2.03 4.06 -27.49
C SER A 612 1.30 5.22 -28.17
N LEU A 613 1.55 6.45 -27.71
CA LEU A 613 0.96 7.66 -28.30
C LEU A 613 1.42 7.89 -29.74
N SER A 614 2.64 7.51 -30.11
CA SER A 614 3.14 7.65 -31.49
C SER A 614 2.41 6.79 -32.53
N LEU A 615 1.44 5.95 -32.11
CA LEU A 615 0.54 5.22 -33.01
C LEU A 615 -0.66 6.06 -33.50
N SER A 616 -0.83 7.30 -33.03
CA SER A 616 -1.98 8.14 -33.37
C SER A 616 -1.59 9.49 -33.93
N ASP A 617 -2.21 9.86 -35.05
CA ASP A 617 -1.94 11.11 -35.77
C ASP A 617 -2.05 12.35 -34.87
N CYS A 618 -3.07 12.41 -34.01
CA CYS A 618 -3.27 13.53 -33.09
C CYS A 618 -2.10 13.75 -32.12
N ALA A 619 -1.40 12.68 -31.72
CA ALA A 619 -0.25 12.77 -30.84
C ALA A 619 1.05 12.99 -31.62
N ILE A 620 1.18 12.39 -32.82
CA ILE A 620 2.33 12.58 -33.70
C ILE A 620 2.53 14.07 -33.98
N ASP A 621 1.48 14.79 -34.38
CA ASP A 621 1.57 16.22 -34.70
C ASP A 621 2.09 17.05 -33.52
N GLU A 622 1.63 16.78 -32.30
CA GLU A 622 2.08 17.50 -31.11
C GLU A 622 3.51 17.11 -30.70
N MET A 623 3.85 15.81 -30.78
CA MET A 623 5.20 15.31 -30.51
C MET A 623 6.23 15.90 -31.48
N MET A 624 5.83 16.12 -32.74
CA MET A 624 6.66 16.73 -33.78
C MET A 624 6.85 18.23 -33.62
N ASN A 625 5.94 18.94 -32.92
CA ASN A 625 5.94 20.40 -32.80
C ASN A 625 6.60 20.93 -31.51
N GLY A 626 7.16 20.06 -30.66
CA GLY A 626 7.78 20.45 -29.39
C GLY A 626 9.10 19.76 -29.07
N ASP A 627 9.60 19.99 -27.85
CA ASP A 627 10.88 19.44 -27.36
C ASP A 627 10.84 17.92 -27.06
N ILE A 628 9.75 17.22 -27.40
CA ILE A 628 9.60 15.78 -27.16
C ILE A 628 10.60 14.96 -27.98
N LEU A 629 10.93 15.39 -29.20
CA LEU A 629 11.96 14.73 -30.02
C LEU A 629 13.32 14.70 -29.31
N LYS A 630 13.71 15.79 -28.64
CA LYS A 630 14.95 15.85 -27.84
C LYS A 630 14.92 14.87 -26.66
N ILE A 631 13.75 14.68 -26.04
CA ILE A 631 13.56 13.66 -25.00
C ILE A 631 13.72 12.27 -25.60
N LEU A 632 13.09 11.97 -26.74
CA LEU A 632 13.23 10.67 -27.42
C LEU A 632 14.69 10.39 -27.81
N PHE A 633 15.44 11.38 -28.29
CA PHE A 633 16.87 11.21 -28.60
C PHE A 633 17.74 10.97 -27.35
N LYS A 634 17.35 11.53 -26.20
CA LYS A 634 17.99 11.22 -24.92
C LYS A 634 17.65 9.79 -24.48
N LEU A 635 16.38 9.40 -24.57
CA LEU A 635 15.89 8.06 -24.19
C LEU A 635 16.47 6.96 -25.08
N SER A 636 16.70 7.24 -26.37
CA SER A 636 17.36 6.31 -27.30
C SER A 636 18.82 6.04 -26.95
N ARG A 637 19.44 6.87 -26.10
CA ARG A 637 20.80 6.67 -25.57
C ARG A 637 20.81 6.21 -24.11
N SER A 638 19.67 5.81 -23.57
CA SER A 638 19.55 5.29 -22.20
C SER A 638 20.39 4.02 -22.02
N SER A 639 20.94 3.76 -20.83
CA SER A 639 21.58 2.46 -20.55
C SER A 639 20.55 1.34 -20.30
N ASP A 640 19.27 1.68 -20.10
CA ASP A 640 18.19 0.72 -19.90
C ASP A 640 17.61 0.25 -21.23
N ILE A 641 17.80 -1.04 -21.54
CA ILE A 641 17.37 -1.66 -22.80
C ILE A 641 15.86 -1.50 -23.02
N ALA A 642 15.04 -1.68 -21.98
CA ALA A 642 13.59 -1.52 -22.09
C ALA A 642 13.20 -0.08 -22.48
N THR A 643 13.87 0.92 -21.90
CA THR A 643 13.70 2.33 -22.27
C THR A 643 14.14 2.59 -23.72
N GLN A 644 15.29 2.05 -24.14
CA GLN A 644 15.78 2.20 -25.51
C GLN A 644 14.83 1.55 -26.54
N ARG A 645 14.35 0.33 -26.30
CA ARG A 645 13.39 -0.37 -27.17
C ARG A 645 12.11 0.42 -27.39
N ARG A 646 11.57 1.02 -26.32
CA ARG A 646 10.38 1.87 -26.43
C ARG A 646 10.68 3.17 -27.17
N ALA A 647 11.85 3.77 -26.96
CA ALA A 647 12.25 4.98 -27.67
C ALA A 647 12.50 4.71 -29.17
N SER A 648 13.13 3.59 -29.52
CA SER A 648 13.37 3.19 -30.90
C SER A 648 12.06 2.91 -31.63
N LEU A 649 11.11 2.24 -30.99
CA LEU A 649 9.76 2.05 -31.53
C LEU A 649 9.04 3.38 -31.73
N ALA A 650 9.11 4.30 -30.76
CA ALA A 650 8.51 5.62 -30.89
C ALA A 650 9.08 6.38 -32.10
N LEU A 651 10.40 6.39 -32.27
CA LEU A 651 11.07 7.01 -33.42
C LEU A 651 10.69 6.33 -34.74
N CYS A 652 10.56 5.01 -34.76
CA CYS A 652 10.13 4.25 -35.94
C CYS A 652 8.71 4.64 -36.39
N ASN A 653 7.77 4.75 -35.44
CA ASN A 653 6.40 5.18 -35.73
C ASN A 653 6.38 6.62 -36.27
N LEU A 654 7.14 7.54 -35.66
CA LEU A 654 7.26 8.92 -36.13
C LEU A 654 7.88 8.99 -37.53
N SER A 655 8.90 8.20 -37.83
CA SER A 655 9.51 8.13 -39.17
C SER A 655 8.55 7.62 -40.25
N SER A 656 7.61 6.77 -39.86
CA SER A 656 6.64 6.16 -40.78
C SER A 656 5.47 7.09 -41.07
N ASN A 657 4.93 7.74 -40.04
CA ASN A 657 3.65 8.45 -40.11
C ASN A 657 3.76 9.98 -39.93
N GLY A 658 4.89 10.48 -39.42
CA GLY A 658 5.11 11.90 -39.16
C GLY A 658 5.77 12.67 -40.32
N ASP A 659 6.05 13.95 -40.07
CA ASP A 659 6.80 14.80 -41.00
C ASP A 659 8.28 14.37 -41.09
N LYS A 660 8.59 13.62 -42.13
CA LYS A 660 9.93 13.08 -42.40
C LYS A 660 10.99 14.16 -42.55
N LEU A 661 10.66 15.28 -43.22
CA LEU A 661 11.63 16.37 -43.42
C LEU A 661 12.01 17.00 -42.10
N LYS A 662 11.01 17.28 -41.26
CA LYS A 662 11.21 17.87 -39.93
C LYS A 662 12.01 16.95 -39.01
N LEU A 663 11.74 15.65 -39.02
CA LEU A 663 12.53 14.66 -38.27
C LEU A 663 14.01 14.68 -38.67
N LEU A 664 14.28 14.79 -39.97
CA LEU A 664 15.64 14.89 -40.50
C LEU A 664 16.32 16.18 -40.03
N GLU A 665 15.61 17.31 -40.02
CA GLU A 665 16.12 18.61 -39.56
C GLU A 665 16.44 18.64 -38.06
N GLU A 666 15.63 17.95 -37.26
CA GLU A 666 15.88 17.79 -35.82
C GLU A 666 17.02 16.79 -35.51
N GLY A 667 17.56 16.11 -36.52
CA GLY A 667 18.74 15.26 -36.39
C GLY A 667 18.46 13.83 -35.95
N VAL A 668 17.29 13.28 -36.30
CA VAL A 668 16.89 11.89 -35.96
C VAL A 668 17.93 10.84 -36.40
N LEU A 669 18.63 11.07 -37.51
CA LEU A 669 19.58 10.11 -38.10
C LEU A 669 20.73 9.77 -37.15
N LYS A 670 21.24 10.74 -36.38
CA LYS A 670 22.31 10.49 -35.40
C LYS A 670 21.87 9.55 -34.28
N SER A 671 20.59 9.59 -33.92
CA SER A 671 20.00 8.69 -32.93
C SER A 671 19.76 7.32 -33.53
N LEU A 672 19.21 7.23 -34.76
CA LEU A 672 18.97 5.96 -35.44
C LEU A 672 20.27 5.21 -35.76
N LEU A 673 21.33 5.91 -36.18
CA LEU A 673 22.65 5.32 -36.42
C LEU A 673 23.32 4.78 -35.15
N PHE A 674 23.06 5.42 -34.02
CA PHE A 674 23.49 4.90 -32.73
C PHE A 674 22.74 3.61 -32.37
N LEU A 675 21.42 3.61 -32.52
CA LEU A 675 20.55 2.46 -32.22
C LEU A 675 20.82 1.27 -33.14
N SER A 676 21.13 1.50 -34.43
CA SER A 676 21.41 0.44 -35.41
C SER A 676 22.72 -0.32 -35.16
N ARG A 677 23.56 0.15 -34.23
CA ARG A 677 24.81 -0.51 -33.79
C ARG A 677 24.70 -1.10 -32.40
N PHE A 678 23.55 -0.93 -31.75
CA PHE A 678 23.35 -1.39 -30.38
C PHE A 678 23.06 -2.89 -30.39
N PRO A 679 23.67 -3.72 -29.53
CA PRO A 679 23.55 -5.18 -29.58
C PRO A 679 22.20 -5.68 -29.01
N ASP A 680 21.10 -5.27 -29.62
CA ASP A 680 19.73 -5.73 -29.33
C ASP A 680 18.90 -5.76 -30.62
N LEU A 681 18.54 -6.97 -31.05
CA LEU A 681 17.86 -7.19 -32.33
C LEU A 681 16.59 -6.36 -32.51
N GLU A 682 15.81 -6.15 -31.44
CA GLU A 682 14.56 -5.38 -31.51
C GLU A 682 14.84 -3.87 -31.69
N VAL A 683 15.87 -3.34 -31.03
CA VAL A 683 16.35 -1.98 -31.22
C VAL A 683 16.91 -1.77 -32.63
N GLU A 684 17.79 -2.67 -33.07
CA GLU A 684 18.40 -2.62 -34.41
C GLU A 684 17.34 -2.64 -35.50
N ARG A 685 16.37 -3.57 -35.40
CA ARG A 685 15.26 -3.69 -36.35
C ARG A 685 14.41 -2.42 -36.40
N CYS A 686 14.02 -1.87 -35.25
CA CYS A 686 13.25 -0.60 -35.22
C CYS A 686 14.05 0.55 -35.83
N ALA A 687 15.36 0.62 -35.59
CA ALA A 687 16.20 1.65 -36.17
C ALA A 687 16.32 1.52 -37.69
N SER A 688 16.52 0.30 -38.21
CA SER A 688 16.57 0.03 -39.65
C SER A 688 15.25 0.33 -40.34
N LEU A 689 14.12 -0.08 -39.75
CA LEU A 689 12.79 0.24 -40.27
C LEU A 689 12.51 1.75 -40.25
N ALA A 690 12.93 2.45 -39.20
CA ALA A 690 12.82 3.90 -39.14
C ALA A 690 13.62 4.58 -40.26
N ILE A 691 14.84 4.11 -40.54
CA ILE A 691 15.66 4.61 -41.65
C ILE A 691 14.98 4.29 -42.98
N ALA A 692 14.46 3.07 -43.16
CA ALA A 692 13.73 2.69 -44.37
C ALA A 692 12.53 3.60 -44.60
N ALA A 693 11.74 3.86 -43.56
CA ALA A 693 10.60 4.76 -43.62
C ALA A 693 11.00 6.19 -44.04
N LEU A 694 12.14 6.70 -43.54
CA LEU A 694 12.66 8.02 -43.95
C LEU A 694 13.15 8.04 -45.41
N SER A 695 13.73 6.94 -45.89
CA SER A 695 14.19 6.78 -47.28
C SER A 695 13.05 6.61 -48.28
N LEU A 696 11.92 6.06 -47.85
CA LEU A 696 10.75 5.82 -48.68
C LEU A 696 9.98 7.11 -48.97
N GLY A 697 9.76 7.39 -50.25
CA GLY A 697 9.05 8.56 -50.76
C GLY A 697 9.84 9.26 -51.88
N GLY A 698 9.15 10.01 -52.74
CA GLY A 698 9.74 10.72 -53.88
C GLY A 698 10.51 12.00 -53.53
N ASN A 699 10.69 12.32 -52.24
CA ASN A 699 11.34 13.56 -51.83
C ASN A 699 12.87 13.40 -51.83
N ILE A 700 13.51 13.92 -52.88
CA ILE A 700 14.96 13.90 -53.04
C ILE A 700 15.71 14.56 -51.87
N THR A 701 15.15 15.61 -51.26
CA THR A 701 15.78 16.30 -50.13
C THR A 701 15.95 15.37 -48.93
N ASN A 702 15.01 14.45 -48.70
CA ASN A 702 15.15 13.44 -47.64
C ASN A 702 16.32 12.51 -47.93
N LYS A 703 16.38 11.99 -49.17
CA LYS A 703 17.41 11.03 -49.58
C LYS A 703 18.81 11.65 -49.51
N VAL A 704 18.96 12.90 -49.99
CA VAL A 704 20.22 13.64 -49.92
C VAL A 704 20.68 13.80 -48.46
N LYS A 705 19.81 14.26 -47.56
CA LYS A 705 20.15 14.40 -46.12
C LYS A 705 20.58 13.07 -45.49
N ILE A 706 19.90 11.97 -45.82
CA ILE A 706 20.25 10.62 -45.34
C ILE A 706 21.64 10.19 -45.82
N ILE A 707 21.97 10.53 -47.07
CA ILE A 707 23.28 10.25 -47.68
C ILE A 707 24.39 11.14 -47.09
N GLU A 708 24.13 12.43 -46.88
CA GLU A 708 25.08 13.38 -46.27
C GLU A 708 25.50 12.99 -44.86
N GLU A 709 24.56 12.54 -44.03
CA GLU A 709 24.83 12.04 -42.67
C GLU A 709 25.50 10.64 -42.64
N GLY A 710 25.76 10.04 -43.81
CA GLY A 710 26.53 8.79 -43.92
C GLY A 710 25.73 7.51 -43.66
N THR A 711 24.40 7.57 -43.64
CA THR A 711 23.53 6.44 -43.26
C THR A 711 23.68 5.22 -44.18
N HIS A 712 23.89 5.44 -45.48
CA HIS A 712 24.12 4.41 -46.48
C HIS A 712 25.30 3.48 -46.16
N ARG A 713 26.36 3.97 -45.50
CA ARG A 713 27.49 3.14 -45.05
C ARG A 713 27.06 2.12 -44.01
N GLN A 714 26.25 2.56 -43.05
CA GLN A 714 25.74 1.68 -42.02
C GLN A 714 24.80 0.62 -42.60
N LEU A 715 23.91 1.03 -43.51
CA LEU A 715 23.00 0.10 -44.18
C LEU A 715 23.76 -0.94 -45.01
N ALA A 716 24.86 -0.55 -45.66
CA ALA A 716 25.74 -1.46 -46.38
C ALA A 716 26.39 -2.53 -45.47
N GLU A 717 26.75 -2.19 -44.24
CA GLU A 717 27.21 -3.17 -43.25
C GLU A 717 26.07 -4.10 -42.81
N MET A 718 24.86 -3.56 -42.60
CA MET A 718 23.71 -4.30 -42.08
C MET A 718 23.14 -5.33 -43.07
N ILE A 719 23.29 -5.13 -44.38
CA ILE A 719 22.89 -6.17 -45.36
C ILE A 719 23.79 -7.41 -45.33
N GLN A 720 24.97 -7.33 -44.72
CA GLN A 720 25.86 -8.49 -44.49
C GLN A 720 25.64 -9.15 -43.13
N PHE A 721 24.70 -8.63 -42.32
CA PHE A 721 24.47 -9.11 -40.97
C PHE A 721 23.88 -10.54 -40.97
N PRO A 722 24.18 -11.42 -39.98
CA PRO A 722 23.68 -12.80 -40.01
C PRO A 722 22.15 -12.96 -39.90
N ASP A 723 21.45 -11.97 -39.33
CA ASP A 723 20.00 -12.02 -39.12
C ASP A 723 19.22 -11.54 -40.36
N ASN A 724 18.31 -12.39 -40.85
CA ASN A 724 17.54 -12.11 -42.06
C ASN A 724 16.56 -10.93 -41.91
N GLU A 725 15.99 -10.68 -40.72
CA GLU A 725 15.08 -9.54 -40.54
C GLU A 725 15.85 -8.21 -40.64
N ILE A 726 17.05 -8.16 -40.04
CA ILE A 726 17.94 -6.99 -40.14
C ILE A 726 18.37 -6.76 -41.59
N GLN A 727 18.77 -7.82 -42.29
CA GLN A 727 19.10 -7.75 -43.72
C GLN A 727 17.94 -7.18 -44.55
N ARG A 728 16.71 -7.66 -44.34
CA ARG A 728 15.51 -7.20 -45.04
C ARG A 728 15.25 -5.72 -44.79
N CYS A 729 15.34 -5.26 -43.55
CA CYS A 729 15.12 -3.85 -43.22
C CYS A 729 16.19 -2.94 -43.83
N ALA A 730 17.45 -3.36 -43.80
CA ALA A 730 18.56 -2.61 -44.40
C ALA A 730 18.44 -2.56 -45.93
N ALA A 731 18.09 -3.69 -46.56
CA ALA A 731 17.88 -3.77 -48.01
C ALA A 731 16.69 -2.90 -48.46
N LEU A 732 15.60 -2.89 -47.68
CA LEU A 732 14.45 -2.01 -47.93
C LEU A 732 14.84 -0.53 -47.88
N ALA A 733 15.65 -0.13 -46.89
CA ALA A 733 16.13 1.24 -46.77
C ALA A 733 17.04 1.65 -47.94
N LEU A 734 17.94 0.77 -48.36
CA LEU A 734 18.81 1.00 -49.51
C LEU A 734 18.02 1.08 -50.82
N ASN A 735 17.07 0.17 -51.05
CA ASN A 735 16.17 0.25 -52.20
C ASN A 735 15.37 1.56 -52.19
N GLY A 736 14.86 1.99 -51.02
CA GLY A 736 14.21 3.29 -50.87
C GLY A 736 15.09 4.47 -51.31
N LEU A 737 16.39 4.46 -50.97
CA LEU A 737 17.35 5.47 -51.40
C LEU A 737 17.62 5.42 -52.91
N LEU A 738 17.67 4.23 -53.49
CA LEU A 738 18.02 4.00 -54.90
C LEU A 738 16.88 4.29 -55.88
N LEU A 739 15.63 4.30 -55.42
CA LEU A 739 14.47 4.63 -56.26
C LEU A 739 14.58 6.05 -56.84
N GLY A 740 14.45 6.19 -58.16
CA GLY A 740 14.46 7.47 -58.89
C GLY A 740 15.77 7.77 -59.61
N GLU A 741 15.78 8.78 -60.48
CA GLU A 741 16.86 9.03 -61.46
C GLU A 741 18.09 9.81 -60.91
N HIS A 742 18.42 9.64 -59.63
CA HIS A 742 19.49 10.42 -58.99
C HIS A 742 20.84 9.69 -58.96
N ASP A 743 21.64 9.92 -60.01
CA ASP A 743 22.94 9.25 -60.21
C ASP A 743 23.91 9.40 -59.03
N GLU A 744 24.01 10.58 -58.42
CA GLU A 744 24.94 10.79 -57.30
C GLU A 744 24.63 9.87 -56.10
N ILE A 745 23.34 9.66 -55.80
CA ILE A 745 22.92 8.78 -54.71
C ILE A 745 23.24 7.33 -55.06
N LYS A 746 22.92 6.90 -56.29
CA LYS A 746 23.22 5.54 -56.77
C LYS A 746 24.72 5.26 -56.72
N MET A 747 25.55 6.19 -57.18
CA MET A 747 27.01 6.08 -57.14
C MET A 747 27.56 5.99 -55.71
N ARG A 748 27.06 6.84 -54.80
CA ARG A 748 27.48 6.81 -53.38
C ARG A 748 27.06 5.52 -52.68
N VAL A 749 25.83 5.07 -52.89
CA VAL A 749 25.34 3.79 -52.34
C VAL A 749 26.13 2.62 -52.92
N PHE A 750 26.37 2.58 -54.22
CA PHE A 750 27.13 1.52 -54.87
C PHE A 750 28.58 1.45 -54.39
N ARG A 751 29.24 2.60 -54.24
CA ARG A 751 30.63 2.68 -53.77
C ARG A 751 30.81 2.09 -52.37
N GLU A 752 29.88 2.37 -51.47
CA GLU A 752 29.96 1.90 -50.07
C GLU A 752 29.42 0.48 -49.90
N THR A 753 28.31 0.15 -50.58
CA THR A 753 27.73 -1.20 -50.54
C THR A 753 28.65 -2.21 -51.20
N GLY A 754 29.18 -1.86 -52.37
CA GLY A 754 30.03 -2.73 -53.16
C GLY A 754 29.28 -3.94 -53.77
N SER A 755 29.80 -4.42 -54.89
CA SER A 755 29.26 -5.58 -55.63
C SER A 755 29.19 -6.86 -54.79
N LYS A 756 30.18 -7.09 -53.91
CA LYS A 756 30.26 -8.31 -53.09
C LYS A 756 29.13 -8.40 -52.05
N SER A 757 28.74 -7.30 -51.43
CA SER A 757 27.69 -7.29 -50.40
C SER A 757 26.32 -7.57 -51.00
N ILE A 758 26.04 -6.98 -52.18
CA ILE A 758 24.81 -7.22 -52.92
C ILE A 758 24.73 -8.69 -53.36
N LEU A 759 25.83 -9.25 -53.87
CA LEU A 759 25.90 -10.66 -54.24
C LEU A 759 25.72 -11.60 -53.05
N SER A 760 26.24 -11.24 -51.86
CA SER A 760 26.00 -11.98 -50.62
C SER A 760 24.51 -12.01 -50.26
N LEU A 761 23.82 -10.88 -50.39
CA LEU A 761 22.38 -10.77 -50.11
C LEU A 761 21.55 -11.64 -51.09
N ILE A 762 21.90 -11.62 -52.38
CA ILE A 762 21.26 -12.45 -53.43
C ILE A 762 21.55 -13.95 -53.25
N SER A 763 22.66 -14.27 -52.58
CA SER A 763 23.03 -15.64 -52.24
C SER A 763 22.36 -16.15 -50.96
N SER A 764 21.56 -15.33 -50.29
CA SER A 764 20.82 -15.72 -49.09
C SER A 764 19.84 -16.88 -49.36
N ASN A 765 19.50 -17.60 -48.29
CA ASN A 765 18.45 -18.61 -48.27
C ASN A 765 17.06 -18.00 -48.03
N ASP A 766 16.99 -16.72 -47.66
CA ASP A 766 15.73 -16.00 -47.48
C ASP A 766 15.28 -15.35 -48.79
N GLU A 767 14.12 -15.76 -49.31
CA GLU A 767 13.62 -15.31 -50.62
C GLU A 767 13.39 -13.79 -50.69
N GLU A 768 13.02 -13.15 -49.58
CA GLU A 768 12.82 -11.70 -49.54
C GLU A 768 14.13 -10.91 -49.57
N CYS A 769 15.18 -11.41 -48.89
CA CYS A 769 16.54 -10.90 -49.05
C CYS A 769 17.00 -11.02 -50.51
N VAL A 770 16.78 -12.19 -51.13
CA VAL A 770 17.15 -12.41 -52.54
C VAL A 770 16.40 -11.44 -53.45
N HIS A 771 15.08 -11.33 -53.30
CA HIS A 771 14.26 -10.38 -54.05
C HIS A 771 14.77 -8.95 -53.89
N SER A 772 15.01 -8.51 -52.64
CA SER A 772 15.48 -7.15 -52.35
C SER A 772 16.84 -6.85 -52.94
N GLY A 773 17.76 -7.82 -52.92
CA GLY A 773 19.08 -7.70 -53.55
C GLY A 773 19.02 -7.62 -55.07
N ILE A 774 18.14 -8.40 -55.71
CA ILE A 774 17.95 -8.35 -57.16
C ILE A 774 17.31 -7.02 -57.58
N TYR A 775 16.30 -6.56 -56.82
CA TYR A 775 15.66 -5.26 -57.06
C TYR A 775 16.66 -4.10 -56.91
N MET A 776 17.59 -4.22 -55.96
CA MET A 776 18.69 -3.27 -55.77
C MET A 776 19.61 -3.22 -56.99
N LEU A 777 19.96 -4.37 -57.57
CA LEU A 777 20.74 -4.43 -58.81
C LEU A 777 20.02 -3.73 -59.97
N GLY A 778 18.71 -3.95 -60.12
CA GLY A 778 17.91 -3.26 -61.13
C GLY A 778 17.96 -1.75 -60.95
N SER A 779 17.69 -1.25 -59.74
CA SER A 779 17.69 0.19 -59.44
C SER A 779 19.07 0.84 -59.66
N LEU A 780 20.14 0.11 -59.38
CA LEU A 780 21.51 0.54 -59.62
C LEU A 780 21.89 0.53 -61.11
N ALA A 781 21.40 -0.46 -61.86
CA ALA A 781 21.65 -0.60 -63.30
C ALA A 781 20.96 0.48 -64.15
N GLU A 782 20.08 1.31 -63.58
CA GLU A 782 19.58 2.52 -64.25
C GLU A 782 20.73 3.51 -64.56
N ASN A 783 21.82 3.51 -63.78
CA ASN A 783 23.01 4.32 -64.06
C ASN A 783 24.00 3.56 -64.95
N ASP A 784 24.43 4.17 -66.06
CA ASP A 784 25.27 3.51 -67.07
C ASP A 784 26.65 3.05 -66.55
N GLU A 785 27.32 3.85 -65.70
CA GLU A 785 28.63 3.49 -65.13
C GLU A 785 28.51 2.28 -64.19
N ILE A 786 27.49 2.28 -63.33
CA ILE A 786 27.21 1.16 -62.42
C ILE A 786 26.78 -0.06 -63.23
N ARG A 787 25.97 0.11 -64.28
CA ARG A 787 25.53 -0.97 -65.17
C ARG A 787 26.73 -1.73 -65.74
N GLY A 788 27.72 -1.03 -66.29
CA GLY A 788 28.95 -1.65 -66.78
C GLY A 788 29.69 -2.45 -65.70
N ALA A 789 29.89 -1.84 -64.52
CA ALA A 789 30.52 -2.53 -63.39
C ALA A 789 29.75 -3.78 -62.92
N LEU A 790 28.40 -3.76 -62.97
CA LEU A 790 27.57 -4.91 -62.63
C LEU A 790 27.68 -6.02 -63.67
N VAL A 791 27.84 -5.71 -64.95
CA VAL A 791 28.06 -6.71 -66.00
C VAL A 791 29.44 -7.36 -65.83
N GLU A 792 30.49 -6.58 -65.56
CA GLU A 792 31.87 -7.07 -65.38
C GLU A 792 32.01 -8.08 -64.22
N ILE A 793 31.27 -7.92 -63.13
CA ILE A 793 31.27 -8.86 -61.99
C ILE A 793 30.48 -10.16 -62.28
N GLY A 794 29.88 -10.29 -63.46
CA GLY A 794 29.13 -11.48 -63.88
C GLY A 794 27.69 -11.57 -63.37
N SER A 795 27.07 -10.45 -62.97
CA SER A 795 25.71 -10.43 -62.38
C SER A 795 24.64 -11.10 -63.27
N ILE A 796 24.76 -10.97 -64.60
CA ILE A 796 23.84 -11.58 -65.58
C ILE A 796 23.73 -13.09 -65.36
N LYS A 797 24.86 -13.81 -65.25
CA LYS A 797 24.86 -15.27 -65.09
C LYS A 797 24.21 -15.70 -63.77
N TRP A 798 24.51 -14.97 -62.69
CA TRP A 798 23.93 -15.21 -61.37
C TRP A 798 22.41 -15.05 -61.39
N LEU A 799 21.90 -13.98 -62.01
CA LEU A 799 20.47 -13.73 -62.13
C LEU A 799 19.76 -14.76 -63.00
N VAL A 800 20.39 -15.25 -64.07
CA VAL A 800 19.87 -16.37 -64.87
C VAL A 800 19.67 -17.62 -64.01
N ASP A 801 20.64 -17.95 -63.16
CA ASP A 801 20.56 -19.14 -62.30
C ASP A 801 19.49 -18.98 -61.22
N LYS A 802 19.37 -17.80 -60.60
CA LYS A 802 18.32 -17.49 -59.62
C LYS A 802 16.93 -17.43 -60.24
N PHE A 803 16.80 -16.87 -61.45
CA PHE A 803 15.53 -16.80 -62.19
C PHE A 803 14.91 -18.19 -62.42
N LYS A 804 15.74 -19.19 -62.77
CA LYS A 804 15.27 -20.56 -63.05
C LYS A 804 14.62 -21.22 -61.84
N LEU A 805 15.12 -20.92 -60.64
CA LEU A 805 14.70 -21.58 -59.39
C LEU A 805 13.78 -20.72 -58.53
N GLY A 806 13.67 -19.41 -58.80
CA GLY A 806 12.94 -18.47 -57.94
C GLY A 806 11.42 -18.40 -58.17
N PRO A 807 10.66 -17.91 -57.18
CA PRO A 807 9.24 -17.57 -57.31
C PRO A 807 9.01 -16.35 -58.23
N ILE A 808 7.75 -15.98 -58.45
CA ILE A 808 7.38 -14.97 -59.44
C ILE A 808 7.96 -13.58 -59.12
N GLU A 809 8.09 -13.23 -57.85
CA GLU A 809 8.66 -11.96 -57.36
C GLU A 809 10.13 -11.84 -57.76
N ILE A 810 10.92 -12.90 -57.57
CA ILE A 810 12.32 -12.95 -58.01
C ILE A 810 12.41 -12.83 -59.54
N LYS A 811 11.49 -13.47 -60.27
CA LYS A 811 11.43 -13.38 -61.74
C LYS A 811 11.10 -11.98 -62.22
N ARG A 812 10.18 -11.26 -61.57
CA ARG A 812 9.88 -9.85 -61.85
C ARG A 812 11.09 -8.96 -61.61
N ALA A 813 11.72 -9.06 -60.45
CA ALA A 813 12.89 -8.25 -60.11
C ALA A 813 14.07 -8.51 -61.06
N ALA A 814 14.31 -9.79 -61.43
CA ALA A 814 15.32 -10.13 -62.42
C ALA A 814 14.95 -9.61 -63.81
N GLY A 815 13.67 -9.65 -64.18
CA GLY A 815 13.13 -9.06 -65.41
C GLY A 815 13.42 -7.57 -65.51
N TYR A 816 13.22 -6.83 -64.42
CA TYR A 816 13.56 -5.41 -64.37
C TYR A 816 15.04 -5.17 -64.70
N PHE A 817 15.95 -5.91 -64.07
CA PHE A 817 17.37 -5.81 -64.39
C PHE A 817 17.67 -6.17 -65.87
N PHE A 818 17.11 -7.26 -66.39
CA PHE A 818 17.32 -7.65 -67.79
C PHE A 818 16.79 -6.62 -68.79
N SER A 819 15.68 -5.93 -68.48
CA SER A 819 15.20 -4.81 -69.32
C SER A 819 16.23 -3.70 -69.45
N LEU A 820 16.88 -3.32 -68.36
CA LEU A 820 17.91 -2.28 -68.36
C LEU A 820 19.19 -2.73 -69.06
N ILE A 821 19.65 -3.98 -68.85
CA ILE A 821 20.83 -4.51 -69.56
C ILE A 821 20.56 -4.61 -71.06
N SER A 822 19.35 -5.01 -71.45
CA SER A 822 18.98 -5.16 -72.86
C SER A 822 18.89 -3.85 -73.62
N GLU A 823 18.71 -2.72 -72.94
CA GLU A 823 18.68 -1.41 -73.61
C GLU A 823 20.04 -1.05 -74.24
N SER A 824 21.13 -1.49 -73.61
CA SER A 824 22.50 -1.23 -74.07
C SER A 824 23.00 -2.36 -74.98
N ALA A 825 23.13 -2.04 -76.28
CA ALA A 825 23.57 -3.00 -77.29
C ALA A 825 24.94 -3.66 -77.02
N GLU A 826 25.81 -2.98 -76.27
CA GLU A 826 27.13 -3.49 -75.85
C GLU A 826 27.04 -4.77 -74.99
N TYR A 827 26.01 -4.94 -74.18
CA TYR A 827 25.86 -6.08 -73.27
C TYR A 827 25.04 -7.24 -73.86
N HIS A 828 24.55 -7.12 -75.10
CA HIS A 828 23.78 -8.19 -75.73
C HIS A 828 24.58 -9.50 -75.84
N LYS A 829 25.89 -9.40 -76.11
CA LYS A 829 26.79 -10.55 -76.18
C LYS A 829 26.98 -11.20 -74.82
N ASP A 830 27.12 -10.42 -73.76
CA ASP A 830 27.24 -10.93 -72.40
C ASP A 830 25.94 -11.63 -71.96
N MET A 831 24.78 -11.05 -72.29
CA MET A 831 23.48 -11.70 -72.10
C MET A 831 23.37 -13.02 -72.86
N ALA A 832 23.80 -13.07 -74.11
CA ALA A 832 23.79 -14.31 -74.89
C ALA A 832 24.69 -15.39 -74.27
N ASN A 833 25.93 -15.05 -73.91
CA ASN A 833 26.88 -15.99 -73.33
C ASN A 833 26.43 -16.53 -71.96
N ALA A 834 25.68 -15.73 -71.19
CA ALA A 834 25.20 -16.10 -69.86
C ALA A 834 23.90 -16.92 -69.85
N GLY A 835 23.24 -17.13 -71.01
CA GLY A 835 21.91 -17.76 -71.09
C GLY A 835 20.75 -16.80 -70.77
N GLY A 836 20.98 -15.49 -70.94
CA GLY A 836 19.98 -14.44 -70.75
C GLY A 836 18.89 -14.45 -71.83
N LEU A 837 19.19 -14.90 -73.05
CA LEU A 837 18.21 -14.95 -74.15
C LEU A 837 17.08 -15.94 -73.85
N GLU A 838 17.39 -17.17 -73.41
CA GLU A 838 16.37 -18.13 -72.97
C GLU A 838 15.55 -17.57 -71.80
N THR A 839 16.23 -16.90 -70.88
CA THR A 839 15.65 -16.34 -69.65
C THR A 839 14.62 -15.26 -69.97
N VAL A 840 14.95 -14.32 -70.86
CA VAL A 840 14.04 -13.26 -71.32
C VAL A 840 12.84 -13.84 -72.08
N ILE A 841 13.03 -14.87 -72.91
CA ILE A 841 11.90 -15.56 -73.60
C ILE A 841 11.00 -16.27 -72.59
N SER A 842 11.60 -16.93 -71.59
CA SER A 842 10.85 -17.55 -70.51
C SER A 842 10.08 -16.53 -69.69
N LEU A 843 10.65 -15.35 -69.42
CA LEU A 843 10.02 -14.23 -68.72
C LEU A 843 8.80 -13.73 -69.50
N ALA A 844 8.93 -13.53 -70.82
CA ALA A 844 7.83 -13.16 -71.71
C ALA A 844 6.73 -14.24 -71.78
N SER A 845 7.04 -15.50 -71.46
CA SER A 845 6.08 -16.61 -71.50
C SER A 845 5.25 -16.78 -70.22
N LEU A 846 5.57 -16.02 -69.15
CA LEU A 846 4.82 -16.07 -67.89
C LEU A 846 3.44 -15.42 -68.04
N VAL A 847 2.49 -15.78 -67.18
CA VAL A 847 1.12 -15.20 -67.18
C VAL A 847 1.06 -13.88 -66.38
N ASP A 848 2.21 -13.42 -65.88
CA ASP A 848 2.35 -12.22 -65.07
C ASP A 848 2.59 -10.97 -65.93
N SER A 849 1.84 -9.89 -65.71
CA SER A 849 1.88 -8.70 -66.56
C SER A 849 3.23 -7.98 -66.55
N GLU A 850 3.84 -7.82 -65.37
CA GLU A 850 5.14 -7.13 -65.21
C GLU A 850 6.26 -7.95 -65.86
N CYS A 851 6.30 -9.27 -65.62
CA CYS A 851 7.24 -10.14 -66.33
C CYS A 851 7.06 -10.08 -67.85
N GLN A 852 5.83 -10.15 -68.35
CA GLN A 852 5.57 -10.06 -69.78
C GLN A 852 6.03 -8.73 -70.38
N GLU A 853 5.83 -7.63 -69.66
CA GLU A 853 6.30 -6.30 -70.07
C GLU A 853 7.82 -6.24 -70.15
N TYR A 854 8.54 -6.59 -69.07
CA TYR A 854 10.01 -6.61 -69.06
C TYR A 854 10.57 -7.56 -70.13
N GLY A 855 9.96 -8.74 -70.29
CA GLY A 855 10.36 -9.71 -71.31
C GLY A 855 10.15 -9.21 -72.73
N ALA A 856 8.99 -8.61 -73.03
CA ALA A 856 8.70 -8.04 -74.34
C ALA A 856 9.58 -6.82 -74.65
N PHE A 857 9.84 -5.96 -73.64
CA PHE A 857 10.77 -4.84 -73.72
C PHE A 857 12.17 -5.33 -74.08
N SER A 858 12.71 -6.28 -73.32
CA SER A 858 14.04 -6.85 -73.59
C SER A 858 14.15 -7.50 -74.95
N LEU A 859 13.12 -8.25 -75.38
CA LEU A 859 13.09 -8.85 -76.71
C LEU A 859 13.09 -7.78 -77.80
N ALA A 860 12.43 -6.64 -77.59
CA ALA A 860 12.41 -5.56 -78.56
C ALA A 860 13.79 -4.89 -78.73
N PHE A 861 14.58 -4.77 -77.68
CA PHE A 861 15.95 -4.26 -77.80
C PHE A 861 16.90 -5.31 -78.37
N LEU A 862 16.85 -6.54 -77.88
CA LEU A 862 17.66 -7.65 -78.38
C LEU A 862 17.42 -7.91 -79.89
N ALA A 863 16.16 -7.86 -80.34
CA ALA A 863 15.79 -8.00 -81.75
C ALA A 863 16.25 -6.83 -82.64
N SER A 864 16.66 -5.70 -82.06
CA SER A 864 17.29 -4.61 -82.82
C SER A 864 18.68 -4.99 -83.31
N ASN A 865 19.34 -5.95 -82.64
CA ASN A 865 20.62 -6.49 -83.07
C ASN A 865 20.38 -7.68 -84.02
N ARG A 866 20.81 -7.51 -85.27
CA ARG A 866 20.60 -8.48 -86.37
C ARG A 866 21.16 -9.87 -86.05
N GLU A 867 22.23 -9.97 -85.27
CA GLU A 867 22.83 -11.26 -84.89
C GLU A 867 21.89 -12.13 -84.07
N TYR A 868 20.99 -11.53 -83.29
CA TYR A 868 20.09 -12.25 -82.39
C TYR A 868 18.67 -12.44 -82.94
N GLN A 869 18.32 -11.82 -84.08
CA GLN A 869 16.99 -11.94 -84.67
C GLN A 869 16.60 -13.39 -84.99
N VAL A 870 17.49 -14.16 -85.64
CA VAL A 870 17.24 -15.57 -85.97
C VAL A 870 17.35 -16.48 -84.73
N PRO A 871 18.40 -16.36 -83.87
CA PRO A 871 18.47 -17.10 -82.61
C PRO A 871 17.22 -16.95 -81.73
N LEU A 872 16.72 -15.73 -81.50
CA LEU A 872 15.54 -15.48 -80.67
C LEU A 872 14.29 -16.21 -81.20
N VAL A 873 14.09 -16.20 -82.52
CA VAL A 873 12.96 -16.91 -83.16
C VAL A 873 13.12 -18.42 -83.03
N ASN A 874 14.31 -18.95 -83.27
CA ASN A 874 14.61 -20.39 -83.10
C ASN A 874 14.42 -20.87 -81.65
N MET A 875 14.67 -19.98 -80.68
CA MET A 875 14.46 -20.24 -79.26
C MET A 875 13.00 -20.07 -78.80
N GLY A 876 12.09 -19.70 -79.71
CA GLY A 876 10.65 -19.66 -79.44
C GLY A 876 10.10 -18.32 -78.99
N ALA A 877 10.79 -17.19 -79.21
CA ALA A 877 10.34 -15.86 -78.80
C ALA A 877 8.99 -15.42 -79.41
N VAL A 878 8.60 -15.96 -80.58
CA VAL A 878 7.43 -15.50 -81.33
C VAL A 878 6.11 -15.80 -80.60
N ARG A 879 5.94 -17.02 -80.06
CA ARG A 879 4.71 -17.47 -79.38
C ARG A 879 4.26 -16.53 -78.24
N PRO A 880 5.11 -16.21 -77.25
CA PRO A 880 4.70 -15.33 -76.15
C PRO A 880 4.34 -13.93 -76.65
N LEU A 881 5.09 -13.38 -77.61
CA LEU A 881 4.79 -12.06 -78.19
C LEU A 881 3.43 -12.03 -78.91
N VAL A 882 3.13 -13.06 -79.72
CA VAL A 882 1.82 -13.17 -80.40
C VAL A 882 0.67 -13.34 -79.40
N SER A 883 0.89 -14.10 -78.33
CA SER A 883 -0.09 -14.29 -77.26
C SER A 883 -0.44 -12.96 -76.58
N MET A 884 0.56 -12.15 -76.18
CA MET A 884 0.33 -10.83 -75.58
C MET A 884 -0.47 -9.91 -76.51
N MET A 885 -0.17 -9.95 -77.80
CA MET A 885 -0.86 -9.18 -78.84
C MET A 885 -2.34 -9.55 -79.02
N ALA A 886 -2.75 -10.73 -78.57
CA ALA A 886 -4.16 -11.16 -78.58
C ALA A 886 -4.96 -10.63 -77.38
N THR A 887 -4.28 -10.13 -76.35
CA THR A 887 -4.86 -9.57 -75.14
C THR A 887 -4.79 -8.03 -75.13
N ASN A 888 -5.62 -7.35 -74.33
CA ASN A 888 -5.49 -5.91 -74.07
C ASN A 888 -4.51 -5.67 -72.90
N ALA A 889 -3.32 -6.24 -72.99
CA ALA A 889 -2.26 -6.07 -71.99
C ALA A 889 -1.40 -4.83 -72.31
N GLU A 890 -0.81 -4.21 -71.30
CA GLU A 890 0.10 -3.05 -71.43
C GLU A 890 1.37 -3.41 -72.21
N SER A 891 1.87 -4.64 -72.06
CA SER A 891 3.02 -5.22 -72.79
C SER A 891 2.84 -5.31 -74.31
N LYS A 892 1.62 -5.10 -74.83
CA LYS A 892 1.27 -5.18 -76.25
C LYS A 892 2.13 -4.26 -77.13
N HIS A 893 2.48 -3.07 -76.66
CA HIS A 893 3.29 -2.14 -77.43
C HIS A 893 4.69 -2.71 -77.70
N TYR A 894 5.40 -3.10 -76.65
CA TYR A 894 6.74 -3.69 -76.75
C TYR A 894 6.71 -5.04 -77.47
N ALA A 895 5.67 -5.85 -77.26
CA ALA A 895 5.53 -7.12 -77.95
C ALA A 895 5.36 -6.96 -79.47
N GLY A 896 4.57 -5.95 -79.88
CA GLY A 896 4.44 -5.56 -81.27
C GLY A 896 5.74 -5.03 -81.87
N MET A 897 6.48 -4.19 -81.13
CA MET A 897 7.79 -3.68 -81.56
C MET A 897 8.83 -4.81 -81.72
N ALA A 898 8.88 -5.75 -80.78
CA ALA A 898 9.75 -6.92 -80.88
C ALA A 898 9.41 -7.78 -82.10
N LEU A 899 8.12 -8.08 -82.34
CA LEU A 899 7.69 -8.85 -83.52
C LEU A 899 8.06 -8.15 -84.83
N LEU A 900 7.92 -6.82 -84.90
CA LEU A 900 8.31 -6.05 -86.07
C LEU A 900 9.81 -6.15 -86.34
N LYS A 901 10.64 -5.94 -85.32
CA LYS A 901 12.11 -6.04 -85.43
C LYS A 901 12.57 -7.44 -85.78
N LEU A 902 11.94 -8.49 -85.24
CA LEU A 902 12.24 -9.87 -85.61
C LEU A 902 11.85 -10.17 -87.07
N ALA A 903 10.77 -9.57 -87.56
CA ALA A 903 10.30 -9.69 -88.93
C ALA A 903 11.03 -8.79 -89.93
N ASP A 904 12.02 -8.00 -89.50
CA ASP A 904 12.95 -7.35 -90.44
C ASP A 904 13.88 -8.38 -91.11
N ASN A 905 14.05 -9.56 -90.49
CA ASN A 905 14.80 -10.66 -91.07
C ASN A 905 13.88 -11.65 -91.80
N PHE A 906 14.12 -11.83 -93.10
CA PHE A 906 13.31 -12.69 -93.96
C PHE A 906 13.32 -14.17 -93.54
N GLU A 907 14.38 -14.65 -92.87
CA GLU A 907 14.46 -16.04 -92.39
C GLU A 907 13.43 -16.34 -91.30
N ASN A 908 13.02 -15.32 -90.54
CA ASN A 908 12.04 -15.44 -89.47
C ASN A 908 10.59 -15.48 -89.98
N HIS A 909 10.35 -15.12 -91.25
CA HIS A 909 9.00 -14.87 -91.77
C HIS A 909 8.08 -16.10 -91.71
N ILE A 910 8.62 -17.30 -91.99
CA ILE A 910 7.84 -18.55 -91.93
C ILE A 910 7.37 -18.79 -90.51
N THR A 911 8.31 -18.84 -89.55
CA THR A 911 8.01 -19.12 -88.15
C THR A 911 7.07 -18.06 -87.56
N ILE A 912 7.26 -16.78 -87.89
CA ILE A 912 6.35 -15.70 -87.49
C ILE A 912 4.95 -15.91 -88.05
N ALA A 913 4.81 -16.34 -89.31
CA ALA A 913 3.52 -16.63 -89.91
C ALA A 913 2.83 -17.86 -89.29
N GLU A 914 3.57 -18.96 -89.09
CA GLU A 914 3.07 -20.22 -88.52
C GLU A 914 2.54 -20.04 -87.10
N GLU A 915 3.23 -19.25 -86.28
CA GLU A 915 2.84 -18.96 -84.89
C GLU A 915 1.73 -17.90 -84.77
N GLY A 916 1.14 -17.45 -85.89
CA GLY A 916 0.01 -16.52 -85.90
C GLY A 916 0.39 -15.03 -85.90
N GLY A 917 1.66 -14.69 -86.13
CA GLY A 917 2.18 -13.32 -86.13
C GLY A 917 1.52 -12.38 -87.15
N ILE A 918 1.06 -12.88 -88.30
CA ILE A 918 0.31 -12.08 -89.28
C ILE A 918 -0.98 -11.52 -88.66
N GLN A 919 -1.71 -12.32 -87.89
CA GLN A 919 -2.94 -11.87 -87.24
C GLN A 919 -2.64 -10.86 -86.12
N ALA A 920 -1.56 -11.06 -85.37
CA ALA A 920 -1.10 -10.13 -84.34
C ALA A 920 -0.69 -8.77 -84.93
N LEU A 921 0.09 -8.75 -86.01
CA LEU A 921 0.51 -7.52 -86.69
C LEU A 921 -0.65 -6.77 -87.36
N LEU A 922 -1.63 -7.49 -87.94
CA LEU A 922 -2.87 -6.88 -88.45
C LEU A 922 -3.71 -6.23 -87.33
N ARG A 923 -3.73 -6.83 -86.13
CA ARG A 923 -4.37 -6.22 -84.95
C ARG A 923 -3.62 -4.99 -84.47
N LEU A 924 -2.28 -4.99 -84.54
CA LEU A 924 -1.45 -3.83 -84.23
C LEU A 924 -1.72 -2.66 -85.19
N GLY A 925 -1.68 -2.91 -86.50
CA GLY A 925 -1.92 -1.90 -87.54
C GLY A 925 -3.34 -1.32 -87.57
N ARG A 926 -4.30 -1.94 -86.88
CA ARG A 926 -5.69 -1.45 -86.72
C ARG A 926 -5.94 -0.78 -85.36
N SER A 927 -4.96 -0.79 -84.46
CA SER A 927 -5.10 -0.28 -83.09
C SER A 927 -5.00 1.24 -83.07
N ARG A 928 -6.06 1.96 -82.67
CA ARG A 928 -6.08 3.44 -82.61
C ARG A 928 -5.15 4.07 -81.55
N VAL A 929 -4.54 3.25 -80.68
CA VAL A 929 -3.78 3.68 -79.49
C VAL A 929 -2.26 3.65 -79.74
N THR A 930 -1.80 3.09 -80.85
CA THR A 930 -0.37 2.91 -81.15
C THR A 930 0.16 3.94 -82.13
N ASP A 931 1.45 4.27 -82.02
CA ASP A 931 2.19 5.16 -82.91
C ASP A 931 1.93 4.87 -84.41
N GLU A 932 1.69 5.91 -85.21
CA GLU A 932 1.45 5.81 -86.66
C GLU A 932 2.63 5.14 -87.38
N GLU A 933 3.86 5.35 -86.91
CA GLU A 933 5.05 4.70 -87.49
C GLU A 933 5.03 3.18 -87.26
N VAL A 934 4.61 2.75 -86.07
CA VAL A 934 4.48 1.33 -85.71
C VAL A 934 3.35 0.66 -86.50
N GLN A 935 2.23 1.37 -86.72
CA GLN A 935 1.13 0.88 -87.56
C GLN A 935 1.55 0.72 -89.03
N TYR A 936 2.29 1.71 -89.56
CA TYR A 936 2.82 1.68 -90.92
C TYR A 936 3.80 0.53 -91.11
N LYS A 937 4.78 0.37 -90.20
CA LYS A 937 5.72 -0.75 -90.19
C LYS A 937 4.97 -2.08 -90.10
N ALA A 938 3.95 -2.20 -89.24
CA ALA A 938 3.14 -3.41 -89.14
C ALA A 938 2.43 -3.79 -90.45
N ALA A 939 1.89 -2.81 -91.17
CA ALA A 939 1.25 -3.04 -92.46
C ALA A 939 2.24 -3.48 -93.55
N LEU A 940 3.42 -2.86 -93.61
CA LEU A 940 4.51 -3.25 -94.52
C LEU A 940 4.99 -4.67 -94.24
N THR A 941 5.28 -4.98 -92.98
CA THR A 941 5.76 -6.29 -92.53
C THR A 941 4.74 -7.39 -92.82
N VAL A 942 3.43 -7.14 -92.64
CA VAL A 942 2.37 -8.08 -93.07
C VAL A 942 2.42 -8.35 -94.57
N GLY A 943 2.68 -7.32 -95.39
CA GLY A 943 2.89 -7.46 -96.83
C GLY A 943 4.10 -8.33 -97.17
N HIS A 944 5.23 -8.12 -96.49
CA HIS A 944 6.45 -8.90 -96.67
C HIS A 944 6.29 -10.37 -96.21
N LEU A 945 5.65 -10.59 -95.06
CA LEU A 945 5.31 -11.92 -94.54
C LEU A 945 4.40 -12.67 -95.52
N ALA A 946 3.35 -12.02 -96.02
CA ALA A 946 2.42 -12.61 -96.98
C ALA A 946 3.09 -12.93 -98.33
N THR A 947 4.02 -12.07 -98.78
CA THR A 947 4.77 -12.28 -100.03
C THR A 947 5.76 -13.43 -99.90
N ASN A 948 6.52 -13.50 -98.79
CA ASN A 948 7.49 -14.56 -98.56
C ASN A 948 6.83 -15.91 -98.25
N ALA A 949 5.71 -15.93 -97.51
CA ALA A 949 4.92 -17.15 -97.28
C ALA A 949 4.35 -17.72 -98.58
N VAL A 950 3.95 -16.88 -99.53
CA VAL A 950 3.51 -17.32 -100.87
C VAL A 950 4.69 -17.84 -101.71
N ASN A 951 5.88 -17.26 -101.58
CA ASN A 951 7.08 -17.67 -102.30
C ASN A 951 7.72 -18.98 -101.78
N GLN A 952 7.47 -19.36 -100.52
CA GLN A 952 8.09 -20.54 -99.86
C GLN A 952 7.14 -21.73 -99.67
N LEU A 953 5.88 -21.68 -100.14
CA LEU A 953 5.00 -22.85 -100.19
C LEU A 953 5.61 -23.96 -101.07
N PRO A 954 5.71 -25.22 -100.60
CA PRO A 954 6.22 -26.31 -101.43
C PRO A 954 5.29 -26.51 -102.62
N LYS A 955 5.82 -26.32 -103.83
CA LYS A 955 5.17 -26.78 -105.07
C LYS A 955 4.89 -28.28 -104.89
N GLN A 956 3.60 -28.65 -104.88
CA GLN A 956 3.12 -30.02 -104.71
C GLN A 956 4.00 -31.02 -105.48
N GLN A 957 4.75 -31.85 -104.74
CA GLN A 957 5.26 -33.10 -105.28
C GLN A 957 4.09 -34.09 -105.32
N VAL A 958 3.70 -34.45 -106.53
CA VAL A 958 2.84 -35.60 -106.81
C VAL A 958 3.67 -36.85 -106.52
N ILE A 959 3.33 -37.59 -105.46
CA ILE A 959 3.64 -39.02 -105.39
C ILE A 959 2.38 -39.76 -104.95
N ASP A 960 1.99 -40.66 -105.84
CA ASP A 960 0.85 -41.54 -105.80
C ASP A 960 1.14 -42.81 -104.96
N LYS A 961 0.08 -43.38 -104.39
CA LYS A 961 -0.09 -44.72 -103.77
C LYS A 961 0.26 -44.93 -102.28
N GLY A 962 -0.80 -45.19 -101.49
CA GLY A 962 -0.92 -46.45 -100.74
C GLY A 962 -1.19 -46.41 -99.22
N VAL A 963 -2.49 -46.37 -98.83
CA VAL A 963 -3.20 -47.08 -97.72
C VAL A 963 -2.53 -47.24 -96.33
N GLY A 964 -3.12 -46.90 -95.17
CA GLY A 964 -4.50 -46.54 -94.84
C GLY A 964 -4.77 -46.17 -93.35
N PHE A 965 -6.02 -45.74 -93.09
CA PHE A 965 -6.86 -45.68 -91.85
C PHE A 965 -6.23 -45.25 -90.49
N ALA A 966 -6.82 -44.43 -89.61
CA ALA A 966 -8.18 -43.95 -89.34
C ALA A 966 -8.10 -42.59 -88.59
N ALA A 967 -8.75 -41.50 -89.04
CA ALA A 967 -10.11 -41.04 -88.71
C ALA A 967 -10.35 -40.64 -87.23
N GLY A 968 -10.58 -39.32 -87.01
CA GLY A 968 -11.00 -38.77 -85.72
C GLY A 968 -11.49 -37.32 -85.75
N SER A 969 -12.40 -36.96 -86.69
CA SER A 969 -13.14 -35.67 -86.80
C SER A 969 -12.25 -34.42 -87.00
N TRP A 970 -12.49 -33.45 -87.88
CA TRP A 970 -13.61 -32.51 -87.96
C TRP A 970 -13.96 -32.26 -89.44
N LYS A 971 -15.19 -32.57 -89.84
CA LYS A 971 -15.73 -32.22 -91.16
C LYS A 971 -16.41 -30.85 -91.08
N LYS A 972 -15.95 -29.96 -91.97
CA LYS A 972 -16.73 -29.02 -92.81
C LYS A 972 -17.90 -28.26 -92.16
N ARG A 973 -17.74 -26.93 -92.10
CA ARG A 973 -18.70 -26.00 -92.72
C ARG A 973 -17.95 -24.90 -93.49
N SER A 974 -18.33 -24.80 -94.77
CA SER A 974 -18.30 -23.62 -95.67
C SER A 974 -17.08 -22.70 -95.58
N GLY A 975 -16.16 -22.65 -96.55
CA GLY A 975 -16.47 -22.39 -97.96
C GLY A 975 -16.97 -20.95 -98.09
N VAL A 976 -16.14 -20.07 -98.67
CA VAL A 976 -16.29 -18.60 -98.79
C VAL A 976 -15.72 -17.80 -97.60
N LYS A 977 -14.39 -17.57 -97.61
CA LYS A 977 -13.70 -16.37 -97.04
C LYS A 977 -12.17 -16.35 -97.25
N LYS A 978 -11.63 -17.08 -98.24
CA LYS A 978 -10.18 -17.11 -98.51
C LYS A 978 -9.68 -16.03 -99.47
N MET A 979 -10.57 -15.28 -100.12
CA MET A 979 -10.24 -14.25 -101.11
C MET A 979 -10.33 -12.81 -100.56
N GLN A 980 -11.12 -12.58 -99.51
CA GLN A 980 -11.29 -11.25 -98.90
C GLN A 980 -10.09 -10.79 -98.05
N ALA A 981 -9.33 -11.71 -97.43
CA ALA A 981 -8.18 -11.31 -96.60
C ALA A 981 -7.01 -10.75 -97.42
N THR A 982 -6.82 -11.25 -98.65
CA THR A 982 -5.75 -10.84 -99.57
C THR A 982 -6.06 -9.51 -100.26
N GLU A 983 -7.33 -9.23 -100.57
CA GLU A 983 -7.79 -7.94 -101.10
C GLU A 983 -7.78 -6.84 -100.04
N ILE A 984 -8.20 -7.12 -98.80
CA ILE A 984 -8.18 -6.14 -97.70
C ILE A 984 -6.74 -5.78 -97.31
N ALA A 985 -5.79 -6.72 -97.38
CA ALA A 985 -4.38 -6.44 -97.14
C ALA A 985 -3.75 -5.60 -98.27
N ARG A 986 -4.12 -5.82 -99.55
CA ARG A 986 -3.68 -4.99 -100.69
C ARG A 986 -4.29 -3.59 -100.68
N GLU A 987 -5.56 -3.45 -100.31
CA GLU A 987 -6.20 -2.13 -100.13
C GLU A 987 -5.57 -1.32 -99.00
N PHE A 988 -5.21 -1.96 -97.88
CA PHE A 988 -4.58 -1.28 -96.76
C PHE A 988 -3.15 -0.82 -97.10
N VAL A 989 -2.36 -1.64 -97.79
CA VAL A 989 -1.01 -1.27 -98.27
C VAL A 989 -1.07 -0.15 -99.31
N ASN A 990 -2.03 -0.19 -100.24
CA ASN A 990 -2.20 0.87 -101.24
C ASN A 990 -2.68 2.19 -100.64
N ASN A 991 -3.59 2.18 -99.66
CA ASN A 991 -4.06 3.40 -98.99
C ASN A 991 -2.97 4.04 -98.11
N SER A 992 -2.08 3.26 -97.49
CA SER A 992 -0.96 3.76 -96.69
C SER A 992 0.16 4.36 -97.56
N LEU A 993 0.43 3.77 -98.73
CA LEU A 993 1.35 4.33 -99.74
C LEU A 993 0.82 5.62 -100.40
N GLN A 994 -0.50 5.82 -100.39
CA GLN A 994 -1.13 7.03 -100.90
C GLN A 994 -1.05 8.18 -99.88
N LYS A 995 -1.24 7.87 -98.58
CA LYS A 995 -1.05 8.86 -97.49
C LYS A 995 0.40 9.32 -97.32
N SER A 996 1.40 8.46 -97.53
CA SER A 996 2.82 8.88 -97.45
C SER A 996 3.28 9.77 -98.63
N LYS A 997 2.47 9.86 -99.70
CA LYS A 997 2.71 10.81 -100.81
C LYS A 997 2.03 12.16 -100.61
N GLU A 998 1.19 12.30 -99.59
CA GLU A 998 0.50 13.54 -99.24
C GLU A 998 1.15 14.28 -98.04
N THR A 999 2.23 13.73 -97.45
CA THR A 999 3.00 14.34 -96.35
C THR A 999 4.52 14.40 -96.57
N THR A 1000 4.98 14.43 -97.83
CA THR A 1000 6.19 15.17 -98.24
C THR A 1000 5.79 16.52 -98.76
#